data_AF-V6HEC0-F1
#
_entry.id   AF-V6HEC0-F1
#
_cell.length_a   1.000
_cell.length_b   1.000
_cell.length_c   1.000
_cell.angle_alpha   90.00
_cell.angle_beta   90.00
_cell.angle_gamma   90.00
#
_symmetry.space_group_name_H-M   'P 1'
#
loop_
_entity.id
_entity.type
_entity.pdbx_description
1 polymer ?
#
loop_
_entity_poly.entity_id
_entity_poly.type
_entity_poly.pdbx_seq_one_letter_code
_entity_poly.pdbx_strand_id
1 'polypeptide(L)'
;MSDNRTAEFIQYHRPDLKSGDYTIQIQHQVDLGFGDTDSFSETKTLSVRGERFKIASEEIVACFPPDGSFGDFSNCLPHIVISKSTLPWERTAGTETSGTPWLAVLLIDSSEFSQVKTDTVTIGNLGWPLESGDSASDSCQTLSISRKILDSIIPLESEINRLTHVRLVETSDKATATEDGPGEFAVVVGNRIGKPGSVSTAYLVSLEGYYDPVINSRYAPDSTGNVTLVLLSKWSFSAESEQFTFKHLVSNLNRNPSTPRLPDLPGLSMIAQNMVKSGHLPLPHRLRQGDKTVSWYRGPLVPYSVPITMTFPASTSDELTLYDSNNGVFTLSYSAAWELGRLLGLQSRSFSMALYRWKLSQKRQDILAAEKALISRLFGDPSFAASDAASGSDWQDIINDWLGKLSLLIGVPFSYLVPDERMLPMESIRFFELDTNWVDSLIDGAFSIGRSTAGDLASDQKTASSIRQSAAQTSLTVRKSSPGTNPSPLVPQKIAGVLLRSSAVAGWPNLEIRGYATPQKDANNLATDQLTCLRMDHLSKDVILCLFAGELLQVDIQLPSEGVHFGLDFDQTFSKELRDPNGDLETTLILNNIPFRDHDGVLNIDLLANEIAQKLNVTADQLTSAQFAMQMVEGVDKISFLKTQE
;
A
#
# COMPACT_ATOMS: atom_id res chain seq x y z
N MET A 1 -22.09 8.70 -7.62
CA MET A 1 -22.24 8.20 -6.24
C MET A 1 -21.14 8.84 -5.44
N SER A 2 -21.49 9.46 -4.31
CA SER A 2 -20.54 9.99 -3.33
C SER A 2 -19.48 8.93 -3.01
N ASP A 3 -18.21 9.33 -2.93
CA ASP A 3 -17.14 8.46 -2.45
C ASP A 3 -17.53 8.03 -1.03
N ASN A 4 -18.00 6.79 -0.87
CA ASN A 4 -18.66 6.30 0.34
C ASN A 4 -17.65 5.91 1.43
N ARG A 5 -16.42 6.44 1.36
CA ARG A 5 -15.32 6.12 2.26
C ARG A 5 -15.21 7.20 3.32
N THR A 6 -16.03 7.07 4.34
CA THR A 6 -15.98 7.87 5.55
C THR A 6 -14.95 7.26 6.50
N ALA A 7 -14.05 8.08 7.04
CA ALA A 7 -13.30 7.70 8.23
C ALA A 7 -14.19 7.98 9.45
N GLU A 8 -14.47 6.95 10.24
CA GLU A 8 -15.21 7.13 11.49
C GLU A 8 -14.25 7.19 12.67
N PHE A 9 -14.50 8.15 13.57
CA PHE A 9 -13.72 8.36 14.79
C PHE A 9 -14.54 7.87 15.99
N ILE A 10 -13.97 6.98 16.79
CA ILE A 10 -14.58 6.41 17.99
C ILE A 10 -13.76 6.85 19.21
N GLN A 11 -14.44 7.26 20.28
CA GLN A 11 -13.78 7.90 21.42
C GLN A 11 -12.79 6.96 22.13
N TYR A 12 -13.17 5.70 22.31
CA TYR A 12 -12.34 4.68 22.95
C TYR A 12 -12.81 3.28 22.59
N HIS A 13 -11.90 2.31 22.69
CA HIS A 13 -12.23 0.89 22.70
C HIS A 13 -11.57 0.26 23.93
N ARG A 14 -12.38 -0.01 24.96
CA ARG A 14 -11.90 -0.59 26.22
C ARG A 14 -12.11 -2.11 26.19
N PRO A 15 -11.12 -2.92 26.60
CA PRO A 15 -11.32 -4.36 26.71
C PRO A 15 -12.34 -4.68 27.81
N ASP A 16 -13.21 -5.67 27.57
CA ASP A 16 -14.20 -6.13 28.55
C ASP A 16 -13.55 -6.73 29.81
N LEU A 17 -12.38 -7.35 29.64
CA LEU A 17 -11.59 -7.93 30.71
C LEU A 17 -10.20 -7.26 30.73
N LYS A 18 -9.88 -6.61 31.85
CA LYS A 18 -8.60 -5.91 32.03
C LYS A 18 -7.44 -6.90 32.10
N SER A 19 -6.22 -6.39 31.91
CA SER A 19 -5.02 -7.17 32.21
C SER A 19 -4.93 -7.45 33.72
N GLY A 20 -4.49 -8.65 34.07
CA GLY A 20 -4.38 -9.07 35.47
C GLY A 20 -4.66 -10.55 35.71
N ASP A 21 -4.52 -10.96 36.97
CA ASP A 21 -4.77 -12.32 37.42
C ASP A 21 -6.17 -12.45 37.99
N TYR A 22 -6.95 -13.34 37.41
CA TYR A 22 -8.32 -13.62 37.80
C TYR A 22 -8.43 -15.04 38.36
N THR A 23 -9.32 -15.19 39.33
CA THR A 23 -9.65 -16.49 39.91
C THR A 23 -11.10 -16.82 39.57
N ILE A 24 -11.31 -17.88 38.80
CA ILE A 24 -12.63 -18.46 38.55
C ILE A 24 -12.88 -19.51 39.62
N GLN A 25 -13.89 -19.26 40.46
CA GLN A 25 -14.39 -20.26 41.40
C GLN A 25 -15.68 -20.87 40.85
N ILE A 26 -15.67 -22.18 40.62
CA ILE A 26 -16.84 -22.95 40.25
C ILE A 26 -17.36 -23.63 41.52
N GLN A 27 -18.67 -23.51 41.75
CA GLN A 27 -19.37 -24.22 42.82
C GLN A 27 -20.54 -24.98 42.19
N HIS A 28 -20.61 -26.28 42.43
CA HIS A 28 -21.69 -27.15 41.98
C HIS A 28 -22.32 -27.82 43.18
N GLN A 29 -23.58 -27.51 43.44
CA GLN A 29 -24.38 -28.19 44.47
C GLN A 29 -25.24 -29.25 43.80
N VAL A 30 -25.17 -30.47 44.31
CA VAL A 30 -25.96 -31.62 43.87
C VAL A 30 -26.91 -32.01 45.00
N ASP A 31 -28.21 -32.00 44.74
CA ASP A 31 -29.22 -32.57 45.64
C ASP A 31 -29.31 -34.08 45.39
N LEU A 32 -28.98 -34.88 46.40
CA LEU A 32 -29.01 -36.34 46.33
C LEU A 32 -30.37 -36.91 46.79
N GLY A 33 -31.29 -36.07 47.25
CA GLY A 33 -32.59 -36.45 47.82
C GLY A 33 -32.53 -36.79 49.31
N PHE A 34 -33.70 -36.92 49.96
CA PHE A 34 -33.87 -37.22 51.40
C PHE A 34 -33.21 -36.23 52.38
N GLY A 35 -32.86 -35.03 51.92
CA GLY A 35 -32.23 -33.99 52.74
C GLY A 35 -30.71 -33.99 52.69
N ASP A 36 -30.09 -34.87 51.88
CA ASP A 36 -28.65 -34.89 51.64
C ASP A 36 -28.30 -34.05 50.40
N THR A 37 -27.39 -33.08 50.59
CA THR A 37 -26.78 -32.31 49.50
C THR A 37 -25.28 -32.53 49.51
N ASP A 38 -24.68 -32.56 48.32
CA ASP A 38 -23.24 -32.57 48.14
C ASP A 38 -22.80 -31.29 47.40
N SER A 39 -21.58 -30.83 47.67
CA SER A 39 -21.07 -29.62 47.03
C SER A 39 -19.64 -29.82 46.57
N PHE A 40 -19.40 -29.56 45.29
CA PHE A 40 -18.09 -29.56 44.67
C PHE A 40 -17.68 -28.12 44.44
N SER A 41 -16.44 -27.77 44.79
CA SER A 41 -15.86 -26.50 44.37
C SER A 41 -14.50 -26.74 43.72
N GLU A 42 -14.28 -26.08 42.60
CA GLU A 42 -12.99 -26.04 41.92
C GLU A 42 -12.61 -24.59 41.68
N THR A 43 -11.33 -24.29 41.84
CA THR A 43 -10.78 -22.96 41.59
C THR A 43 -9.75 -23.05 40.48
N LYS A 44 -9.92 -22.22 39.44
CA LYS A 44 -8.97 -22.04 38.35
C LYS A 44 -8.45 -20.62 38.36
N THR A 45 -7.18 -20.45 38.09
CA THR A 45 -6.58 -19.14 37.85
C THR A 45 -6.40 -18.93 36.35
N LEU A 46 -6.63 -17.71 35.89
CA LEU A 46 -6.34 -17.26 34.53
C LEU A 46 -5.62 -15.92 34.61
N SER A 47 -4.69 -15.69 33.69
CA SER A 47 -3.97 -14.42 33.58
C SER A 47 -4.28 -13.81 32.23
N VAL A 48 -4.81 -12.59 32.23
CA VAL A 48 -5.01 -11.79 31.02
C VAL A 48 -3.78 -10.93 30.83
N ARG A 49 -3.05 -11.16 29.75
CA ARG A 49 -1.84 -10.39 29.43
C ARG A 49 -2.21 -9.09 28.71
N GLY A 50 -1.55 -8.00 29.10
CA GLY A 50 -1.52 -6.74 28.36
C GLY A 50 -0.07 -6.38 28.07
N GLU A 51 0.21 -5.80 26.90
CA GLU A 51 1.56 -5.35 26.56
C GLU A 51 2.00 -4.21 27.49
N ARG A 52 3.27 -4.22 27.91
CA ARG A 52 3.80 -3.25 28.89
C ARG A 52 5.13 -2.63 28.49
N PHE A 53 6.02 -3.47 27.98
CA PHE A 53 7.44 -3.13 27.81
C PHE A 53 7.91 -3.14 26.36
N LYS A 54 7.08 -3.68 25.45
CA LYS A 54 7.34 -3.78 24.01
C LYS A 54 6.01 -3.70 23.26
N ILE A 55 6.12 -3.37 21.98
CA ILE A 55 5.06 -3.57 21.00
C ILE A 55 5.70 -4.30 19.82
N ALA A 56 5.00 -5.29 19.25
CA ALA A 56 5.52 -5.98 18.06
C ALA A 56 5.51 -5.01 16.87
N SER A 57 6.55 -5.05 16.02
CA SER A 57 6.60 -4.17 14.84
C SER A 57 5.43 -4.39 13.88
N GLU A 58 4.85 -5.58 13.87
CA GLU A 58 3.67 -5.96 13.07
C GLU A 58 2.37 -5.32 13.60
N GLU A 59 2.32 -4.92 14.88
CA GLU A 59 1.18 -4.20 15.45
C GLU A 59 1.17 -2.71 15.08
N ILE A 60 2.32 -2.17 14.66
CA ILE A 60 2.42 -0.79 14.17
C ILE A 60 2.03 -0.77 12.70
N VAL A 61 0.86 -0.19 12.41
CA VAL A 61 0.32 -0.11 11.05
C VAL A 61 0.97 1.04 10.28
N ALA A 62 1.13 2.19 10.94
CA ALA A 62 1.77 3.36 10.35
C ALA A 62 2.27 4.33 11.42
N CYS A 63 3.33 5.08 11.10
CA CYS A 63 3.74 6.27 11.83
C CYS A 63 3.66 7.48 10.88
N PHE A 64 3.31 8.63 11.42
CA PHE A 64 3.32 9.88 10.68
C PHE A 64 4.01 10.97 11.51
N PRO A 65 4.82 11.84 10.89
CA PRO A 65 5.39 11.67 9.56
C PRO A 65 6.11 10.31 9.40
N PRO A 66 6.18 9.73 8.19
CA PRO A 66 6.77 8.41 8.00
C PRO A 66 8.24 8.36 8.45
N ASP A 67 8.70 7.20 8.93
CA ASP A 67 10.08 7.04 9.39
C ASP A 67 11.09 7.26 8.25
N GLY A 68 12.10 8.09 8.51
CA GLY A 68 13.12 8.51 7.54
C GLY A 68 12.61 9.44 6.44
N SER A 69 11.40 10.01 6.56
CA SER A 69 10.83 10.89 5.54
C SER A 69 11.34 12.34 5.64
N PHE A 70 11.18 13.06 4.53
CA PHE A 70 11.49 14.48 4.36
C PHE A 70 10.28 15.15 3.70
N GLY A 71 9.84 16.29 4.22
CA GLY A 71 8.68 17.03 3.69
C GLY A 71 8.30 18.20 4.59
N ASP A 72 7.27 18.96 4.24
CA ASP A 72 6.74 19.98 5.15
C ASP A 72 5.88 19.32 6.22
N PHE A 73 6.53 18.96 7.32
CA PHE A 73 5.89 18.40 8.51
C PHE A 73 5.85 19.44 9.64
N SER A 74 6.11 20.71 9.33
CA SER A 74 6.27 21.75 10.34
C SER A 74 4.95 22.17 11.00
N ASN A 75 3.84 21.87 10.34
CA ASN A 75 2.48 22.10 10.82
C ASN A 75 1.76 20.81 11.25
N CYS A 76 2.46 19.68 11.25
CA CYS A 76 1.89 18.36 11.54
C CYS A 76 2.19 17.90 12.98
N LEU A 77 1.21 17.27 13.60
CA LEU A 77 1.35 16.54 14.86
C LEU A 77 1.74 15.08 14.58
N PRO A 78 2.87 14.61 15.15
CA PRO A 78 3.32 13.25 14.95
C PRO A 78 2.32 12.28 15.60
N HIS A 79 2.02 11.18 14.94
CA HIS A 79 1.08 10.18 15.45
C HIS A 79 1.44 8.78 14.99
N ILE A 80 0.91 7.79 15.69
CA ILE A 80 1.11 6.38 15.41
C ILE A 80 -0.24 5.66 15.34
N VAL A 81 -0.36 4.72 14.41
CA VAL A 81 -1.54 3.91 14.15
C VAL A 81 -1.21 2.46 14.51
N ILE A 82 -2.03 1.85 15.36
CA ILE A 82 -1.80 0.54 15.96
C ILE A 82 -2.97 -0.38 15.59
N SER A 83 -2.67 -1.61 15.19
CA SER A 83 -3.67 -2.60 14.74
C SER A 83 -4.61 -3.05 15.86
N LYS A 84 -4.09 -3.17 17.08
CA LYS A 84 -4.89 -3.51 18.26
C LYS A 84 -5.61 -2.27 18.79
N SER A 85 -6.86 -2.09 18.40
CA SER A 85 -7.70 -0.95 18.79
C SER A 85 -7.87 -0.77 20.30
N THR A 86 -7.77 -1.82 21.11
CA THR A 86 -7.86 -1.74 22.57
C THR A 86 -6.59 -1.26 23.27
N LEU A 87 -5.41 -1.37 22.63
CA LEU A 87 -4.11 -1.27 23.29
C LEU A 87 -3.94 -0.02 24.17
N PRO A 88 -4.31 1.21 23.74
CA PRO A 88 -4.14 2.40 24.58
C PRO A 88 -4.97 2.38 25.86
N TRP A 89 -6.01 1.55 25.96
CA TRP A 89 -6.92 1.46 27.11
C TRP A 89 -6.77 0.17 27.92
N GLU A 90 -5.79 -0.69 27.60
CA GLU A 90 -5.53 -1.92 28.38
C GLU A 90 -4.91 -1.63 29.75
N ARG A 91 -4.34 -0.43 29.91
CA ARG A 91 -3.68 0.09 31.12
C ARG A 91 -4.01 1.58 31.25
N THR A 92 -3.71 2.19 32.39
CA THR A 92 -4.03 3.60 32.68
C THR A 92 -2.81 4.46 32.98
N ALA A 93 -2.79 5.70 32.50
CA ALA A 93 -1.77 6.67 32.91
C ALA A 93 -2.02 7.29 34.29
N GLY A 94 -3.29 7.34 34.70
CA GLY A 94 -3.71 7.88 35.99
C GLY A 94 -4.16 6.78 36.95
N THR A 95 -5.21 7.05 37.72
CA THR A 95 -5.81 6.05 38.59
C THR A 95 -6.63 5.04 37.79
N GLU A 96 -6.91 3.87 38.37
CA GLU A 96 -7.77 2.84 37.76
C GLU A 96 -9.16 3.34 37.35
N THR A 97 -9.64 4.40 38.02
CA THR A 97 -10.95 5.03 37.75
C THR A 97 -10.90 6.11 36.67
N SER A 98 -9.72 6.67 36.34
CA SER A 98 -9.66 7.76 35.35
C SER A 98 -9.88 7.24 33.92
N GLY A 99 -9.47 6.00 33.65
CA GLY A 99 -9.60 5.38 32.33
C GLY A 99 -8.83 6.13 31.24
N THR A 100 -7.82 6.90 31.65
CA THR A 100 -6.92 7.67 30.80
C THR A 100 -5.96 6.71 30.08
N PRO A 101 -5.82 6.80 28.75
CA PRO A 101 -4.88 5.98 28.01
C PRO A 101 -3.46 6.04 28.58
N TRP A 102 -2.72 4.94 28.52
CA TRP A 102 -1.36 4.86 29.07
C TRP A 102 -0.26 5.20 28.07
N LEU A 103 -0.62 5.57 26.84
CA LEU A 103 0.33 5.82 25.74
C LEU A 103 0.40 7.30 25.40
N ALA A 104 1.60 7.79 25.09
CA ALA A 104 1.80 9.14 24.58
C ALA A 104 2.93 9.18 23.54
N VAL A 105 2.81 10.11 22.58
CA VAL A 105 3.86 10.42 21.60
C VAL A 105 4.57 11.70 22.03
N LEU A 106 5.88 11.61 22.30
CA LEU A 106 6.73 12.75 22.62
C LEU A 106 7.60 13.10 21.42
N LEU A 107 7.58 14.37 21.00
CA LEU A 107 8.44 14.87 19.92
C LEU A 107 9.65 15.62 20.48
N ILE A 108 10.84 15.22 20.04
CA ILE A 108 12.11 15.82 20.41
C ILE A 108 12.79 16.33 19.15
N ASP A 109 13.19 17.60 19.16
CA ASP A 109 13.90 18.21 18.03
C ASP A 109 15.42 18.00 18.15
N SER A 110 16.13 18.10 17.03
CA SER A 110 17.59 17.92 16.96
C SER A 110 18.40 18.75 17.95
N SER A 111 17.94 19.94 18.33
CA SER A 111 18.58 20.79 19.35
C SER A 111 18.53 20.20 20.77
N GLU A 112 17.60 19.28 21.02
CA GLU A 112 17.32 18.67 22.33
C GLU A 112 17.91 17.26 22.45
N PHE A 113 18.49 16.69 21.39
CA PHE A 113 19.02 15.31 21.39
C PHE A 113 20.08 15.05 22.46
N SER A 114 20.83 16.07 22.88
CA SER A 114 21.81 15.95 23.96
C SER A 114 21.19 15.69 25.35
N GLN A 115 19.88 15.94 25.50
CA GLN A 115 19.14 15.80 26.75
C GLN A 115 18.29 14.53 26.80
N VAL A 116 18.42 13.67 25.79
CA VAL A 116 17.64 12.44 25.61
C VAL A 116 18.57 11.29 25.26
N LYS A 117 18.37 10.14 25.91
CA LYS A 117 19.14 8.92 25.64
C LYS A 117 18.24 7.70 25.62
N THR A 118 18.40 6.87 24.59
CA THR A 118 17.74 5.56 24.55
C THR A 118 18.70 4.47 24.99
N ASP A 119 18.26 3.61 25.90
CA ASP A 119 19.04 2.47 26.41
C ASP A 119 18.19 1.18 26.39
N THR A 120 18.87 0.03 26.38
CA THR A 120 18.22 -1.28 26.58
C THR A 120 18.53 -1.74 28.00
N VAL A 121 17.49 -1.99 28.79
CA VAL A 121 17.61 -2.44 30.18
C VAL A 121 16.79 -3.69 30.41
N THR A 122 17.05 -4.42 31.49
CA THR A 122 16.20 -5.54 31.92
C THR A 122 15.02 -5.04 32.74
N ILE A 123 13.85 -5.67 32.61
CA ILE A 123 12.63 -5.26 33.33
C ILE A 123 12.87 -5.21 34.84
N GLY A 124 13.64 -6.16 35.40
CA GLY A 124 13.99 -6.18 36.82
C GLY A 124 14.72 -4.92 37.31
N ASN A 125 15.42 -4.19 36.44
CA ASN A 125 16.14 -2.97 36.79
C ASN A 125 15.25 -1.72 36.77
N LEU A 126 14.04 -1.80 36.21
CA LEU A 126 13.09 -0.66 36.20
C LEU A 126 12.43 -0.44 37.57
N GLY A 127 12.44 -1.45 38.45
CA GLY A 127 11.69 -1.41 39.71
C GLY A 127 10.17 -1.50 39.54
N TRP A 128 9.71 -2.00 38.39
CA TRP A 128 8.29 -2.23 38.11
C TRP A 128 7.85 -3.59 38.67
N PRO A 129 6.59 -3.71 39.17
CA PRO A 129 6.07 -5.00 39.61
C PRO A 129 5.92 -5.94 38.41
N LEU A 130 6.47 -7.14 38.52
CA LEU A 130 6.35 -8.18 37.51
C LEU A 130 4.94 -8.78 37.54
N GLU A 131 4.32 -8.90 36.36
CA GLU A 131 3.03 -9.56 36.18
C GLU A 131 3.20 -11.00 35.68
N SER A 132 2.11 -11.77 35.71
CA SER A 132 2.09 -13.15 35.24
C SER A 132 2.45 -13.26 33.75
N GLY A 133 3.70 -13.61 33.49
CA GLY A 133 4.27 -13.70 32.14
C GLY A 133 5.53 -12.87 31.94
N ASP A 134 5.82 -11.93 32.85
CA ASP A 134 7.04 -11.13 32.83
C ASP A 134 8.20 -11.90 33.46
N SER A 135 9.39 -11.84 32.85
CA SER A 135 10.63 -12.24 33.51
C SER A 135 11.50 -11.02 33.81
N ALA A 136 12.10 -10.98 35.01
CA ALA A 136 13.06 -9.95 35.38
C ALA A 136 14.24 -9.82 34.39
N SER A 137 14.57 -10.92 33.69
CA SER A 137 15.63 -10.99 32.69
C SER A 137 15.24 -10.43 31.33
N ASP A 138 13.95 -10.22 31.07
CA ASP A 138 13.49 -9.75 29.77
C ASP A 138 13.99 -8.32 29.55
N SER A 139 14.40 -8.03 28.32
CA SER A 139 14.88 -6.70 27.95
C SER A 139 13.71 -5.78 27.59
N CYS A 140 13.87 -4.48 27.75
CA CYS A 140 12.99 -3.45 27.21
C CYS A 140 13.82 -2.23 26.78
N GLN A 141 13.24 -1.39 25.93
CA GLN A 141 13.85 -0.10 25.59
C GLN A 141 13.38 0.95 26.58
N THR A 142 14.25 1.91 26.91
CA THR A 142 13.91 3.05 27.77
C THR A 142 14.37 4.36 27.15
N LEU A 143 13.62 5.42 27.44
CA LEU A 143 13.94 6.80 27.13
C LEU A 143 14.31 7.53 28.42
N SER A 144 15.59 7.88 28.58
CA SER A 144 16.05 8.77 29.64
C SER A 144 15.99 10.21 29.12
N ILE A 145 15.26 11.09 29.81
CA ILE A 145 15.01 12.48 29.40
C ILE A 145 15.14 13.42 30.59
N SER A 146 15.73 14.59 30.38
CA SER A 146 15.78 15.64 31.41
C SER A 146 14.38 16.00 31.92
N ARG A 147 14.20 16.01 33.25
CA ARG A 147 12.91 16.34 33.87
C ARG A 147 12.35 17.67 33.38
N LYS A 148 13.24 18.65 33.18
CA LYS A 148 12.87 19.99 32.71
C LYS A 148 12.21 19.95 31.33
N ILE A 149 12.75 19.19 30.38
CA ILE A 149 12.12 19.05 29.05
C ILE A 149 10.84 18.26 29.16
N LEU A 150 10.88 17.13 29.89
CA LEU A 150 9.71 16.26 30.01
C LEU A 150 8.49 17.04 30.53
N ASP A 151 8.65 17.82 31.60
CA ASP A 151 7.56 18.63 32.17
C ASP A 151 7.04 19.69 31.20
N SER A 152 7.85 20.15 30.23
CA SER A 152 7.45 21.13 29.21
C SER A 152 6.65 20.50 28.06
N ILE A 153 6.97 19.28 27.66
CA ILE A 153 6.40 18.65 26.45
C ILE A 153 5.34 17.60 26.75
N ILE A 154 5.37 16.98 27.93
CA ILE A 154 4.45 15.89 28.25
C ILE A 154 2.99 16.39 28.22
N PRO A 155 2.06 15.63 27.62
CA PRO A 155 0.63 15.92 27.71
C PRO A 155 0.15 15.95 29.18
N LEU A 156 -0.95 16.64 29.48
CA LEU A 156 -1.63 16.53 30.77
C LEU A 156 -2.54 15.31 30.78
N GLU A 157 -2.92 14.80 31.97
CA GLU A 157 -3.84 13.66 32.08
C GLU A 157 -5.16 13.90 31.32
N SER A 158 -5.71 15.11 31.41
CA SER A 158 -6.92 15.56 30.69
C SER A 158 -6.74 15.56 29.16
N GLU A 159 -5.55 15.87 28.67
CA GLU A 159 -5.25 15.98 27.24
C GLU A 159 -5.01 14.62 26.59
N ILE A 160 -4.47 13.63 27.31
CA ILE A 160 -4.19 12.28 26.76
C ILE A 160 -5.45 11.64 26.19
N ASN A 161 -6.59 11.86 26.86
CA ASN A 161 -7.89 11.40 26.36
C ASN A 161 -8.22 12.01 25.00
N ARG A 162 -7.89 13.28 24.74
CA ARG A 162 -8.14 13.97 23.47
C ARG A 162 -7.15 13.56 22.36
N LEU A 163 -5.96 13.14 22.76
CA LEU A 163 -4.88 12.71 21.87
C LEU A 163 -4.97 11.24 21.46
N THR A 164 -5.95 10.49 21.98
CA THR A 164 -6.10 9.06 21.73
C THR A 164 -7.53 8.74 21.32
N HIS A 165 -7.69 8.01 20.21
CA HIS A 165 -8.99 7.62 19.69
C HIS A 165 -8.87 6.35 18.83
N VAL A 166 -10.01 5.78 18.45
CA VAL A 166 -10.08 4.70 17.47
C VAL A 166 -10.53 5.25 16.13
N ARG A 167 -9.95 4.73 15.06
CA ARG A 167 -10.27 5.09 13.68
C ARG A 167 -10.71 3.85 12.91
N LEU A 168 -11.88 3.93 12.29
CA LEU A 168 -12.43 2.91 11.41
C LEU A 168 -12.31 3.39 9.95
N VAL A 169 -11.59 2.63 9.13
CA VAL A 169 -11.31 2.98 7.72
C VAL A 169 -11.37 1.77 6.80
N GLU A 170 -11.85 1.97 5.58
CA GLU A 170 -11.93 0.94 4.55
C GLU A 170 -10.52 0.57 4.03
N THR A 171 -10.14 -0.70 4.10
CA THR A 171 -8.75 -1.14 3.81
C THR A 171 -8.56 -1.82 2.44
N SER A 172 -9.64 -2.01 1.68
CA SER A 172 -9.68 -2.84 0.46
C SER A 172 -8.81 -2.37 -0.72
N ASP A 173 -8.41 -1.09 -0.77
CA ASP A 173 -7.66 -0.54 -1.92
C ASP A 173 -6.13 -0.54 -1.75
N LYS A 174 -5.59 -1.07 -0.64
CA LYS A 174 -4.15 -1.04 -0.35
C LYS A 174 -3.35 -2.04 -1.18
N ALA A 175 -2.11 -1.69 -1.50
CA ALA A 175 -1.14 -2.59 -2.12
C ALA A 175 -0.79 -3.82 -1.24
N THR A 176 -1.04 -3.73 0.07
CA THR A 176 -0.69 -4.72 1.10
C THR A 176 -1.90 -5.36 1.79
N ALA A 177 -3.13 -5.11 1.35
CA ALA A 177 -4.35 -5.61 2.02
C ALA A 177 -4.39 -7.15 2.07
N THR A 178 -4.51 -7.71 3.29
CA THR A 178 -4.66 -9.15 3.53
C THR A 178 -6.11 -9.58 3.80
N GLU A 179 -6.95 -8.67 4.29
CA GLU A 179 -8.34 -8.93 4.72
C GLU A 179 -9.31 -7.87 4.15
N ASP A 180 -10.57 -8.27 3.96
CA ASP A 180 -11.63 -7.43 3.39
C ASP A 180 -12.45 -6.75 4.49
N GLY A 181 -12.72 -5.44 4.35
CA GLY A 181 -13.63 -4.67 5.21
C GLY A 181 -12.98 -3.47 5.93
N PRO A 182 -13.77 -2.77 6.76
CA PRO A 182 -13.27 -1.66 7.56
C PRO A 182 -12.33 -2.19 8.66
N GLY A 183 -11.09 -1.73 8.63
CA GLY A 183 -10.12 -1.99 9.69
C GLY A 183 -10.32 -1.01 10.83
N GLU A 184 -10.29 -1.53 12.06
CA GLU A 184 -10.35 -0.73 13.29
C GLU A 184 -8.94 -0.56 13.87
N PHE A 185 -8.52 0.68 14.09
CA PHE A 185 -7.16 1.00 14.51
C PHE A 185 -7.16 1.97 15.69
N ALA A 186 -6.24 1.78 16.64
CA ALA A 186 -5.96 2.79 17.66
C ALA A 186 -5.01 3.86 17.10
N VAL A 187 -5.26 5.12 17.42
CA VAL A 187 -4.43 6.26 17.00
C VAL A 187 -4.00 7.04 18.23
N VAL A 188 -2.69 7.26 18.39
CA VAL A 188 -2.09 8.10 19.44
C VAL A 188 -1.37 9.26 18.80
N VAL A 189 -1.78 10.49 19.14
CA VAL A 189 -1.30 11.74 18.56
C VAL A 189 -0.42 12.48 19.57
N GLY A 190 0.66 13.10 19.11
CA GLY A 190 1.49 14.00 19.91
C GLY A 190 0.85 15.38 20.06
N ASN A 191 1.29 16.13 21.07
CA ASN A 191 0.85 17.50 21.31
C ASN A 191 1.85 18.56 20.83
N ARG A 192 2.88 18.18 20.07
CA ARG A 192 3.96 19.09 19.65
C ARG A 192 4.23 18.98 18.15
N ILE A 193 4.30 20.12 17.46
CA ILE A 193 4.66 20.22 16.04
C ILE A 193 6.19 20.26 15.85
N GLY A 194 6.66 19.77 14.70
CA GLY A 194 8.09 19.76 14.37
C GLY A 194 8.62 21.13 13.97
N LYS A 195 9.89 21.41 14.28
CA LYS A 195 10.52 22.67 13.89
C LYS A 195 10.95 22.68 12.41
N PRO A 196 10.58 23.70 11.61
CA PRO A 196 11.01 23.83 10.23
C PRO A 196 12.54 23.81 10.07
N GLY A 197 13.01 23.14 9.02
CA GLY A 197 14.42 22.97 8.69
C GLY A 197 15.21 22.09 9.67
N SER A 198 14.52 21.24 10.43
CA SER A 198 15.17 20.41 11.46
C SER A 198 14.70 18.95 11.43
N VAL A 199 15.58 18.08 11.92
CA VAL A 199 15.26 16.67 12.18
C VAL A 199 14.60 16.57 13.55
N SER A 200 13.50 15.84 13.62
CA SER A 200 12.80 15.53 14.87
C SER A 200 12.63 14.01 15.00
N THR A 201 12.60 13.53 16.24
CA THR A 201 12.35 12.12 16.56
C THR A 201 11.14 12.04 17.48
N ALA A 202 10.14 11.26 17.07
CA ALA A 202 8.97 10.96 17.86
C ALA A 202 9.17 9.64 18.63
N TYR A 203 8.76 9.63 19.89
CA TYR A 203 8.88 8.50 20.81
C TYR A 203 7.51 8.13 21.34
N LEU A 204 7.06 6.90 21.07
CA LEU A 204 5.91 6.30 21.75
C LEU A 204 6.37 5.76 23.11
N VAL A 205 5.90 6.38 24.18
CA VAL A 205 6.28 6.06 25.56
C VAL A 205 5.09 5.53 26.37
N SER A 206 5.41 4.71 27.37
CA SER A 206 4.47 4.33 28.43
C SER A 206 4.41 5.42 29.49
N LEU A 207 3.19 5.80 29.85
CA LEU A 207 2.86 6.65 30.98
C LEU A 207 2.10 5.88 32.07
N GLU A 208 2.19 4.53 32.11
CA GLU A 208 1.48 3.69 33.09
C GLU A 208 1.71 4.19 34.53
N GLY A 209 0.64 4.66 35.18
CA GLY A 209 0.68 5.23 36.54
C GLY A 209 1.50 6.52 36.69
N TYR A 210 1.81 7.24 35.62
CA TYR A 210 2.58 8.50 35.67
C TYR A 210 1.86 9.61 36.45
N TYR A 211 0.53 9.71 36.29
CA TYR A 211 -0.30 10.69 37.02
C TYR A 211 -0.93 10.11 38.29
N ASP A 212 -0.73 8.82 38.56
CA ASP A 212 -1.24 8.19 39.78
C ASP A 212 -0.42 8.67 41.01
N PRO A 213 -1.04 9.33 42.01
CA PRO A 213 -0.33 9.84 43.18
C PRO A 213 0.40 8.76 44.02
N VAL A 214 0.01 7.50 43.90
CA VAL A 214 0.59 6.37 44.63
C VAL A 214 1.75 5.74 43.85
N ILE A 215 1.64 5.70 42.52
CA ILE A 215 2.57 4.97 41.64
C ILE A 215 3.62 5.89 41.00
N ASN A 216 3.37 7.20 40.92
CA ASN A 216 4.22 8.16 40.20
C ASN A 216 5.67 8.26 40.71
N SER A 217 5.95 7.76 41.92
CA SER A 217 7.30 7.69 42.48
C SER A 217 8.29 6.92 41.59
N ARG A 218 7.80 6.05 40.71
CA ARG A 218 8.59 5.36 39.67
C ARG A 218 9.24 6.31 38.66
N TYR A 219 8.69 7.51 38.50
CA TYR A 219 9.17 8.54 37.56
C TYR A 219 9.93 9.65 38.27
N ALA A 220 10.46 9.37 39.46
CA ALA A 220 11.37 10.28 40.14
C ALA A 220 12.66 10.46 39.31
N PRO A 221 13.19 11.69 39.21
CA PRO A 221 14.44 11.92 38.50
C PRO A 221 15.61 11.23 39.19
N ASP A 222 16.54 10.71 38.39
CA ASP A 222 17.78 10.12 38.87
C ASP A 222 18.78 11.18 39.38
N SER A 223 19.98 10.75 39.79
CA SER A 223 21.03 11.66 40.27
C SER A 223 21.50 12.70 39.24
N THR A 224 21.19 12.49 37.96
CA THR A 224 21.51 13.40 36.86
C THR A 224 20.34 14.33 36.50
N GLY A 225 19.19 14.18 37.17
CA GLY A 225 17.98 14.95 36.91
C GLY A 225 17.14 14.40 35.75
N ASN A 226 17.42 13.17 35.30
CA ASN A 226 16.72 12.55 34.18
C ASN A 226 15.63 11.60 34.70
N VAL A 227 14.50 11.57 33.99
CA VAL A 227 13.40 10.62 34.21
C VAL A 227 13.53 9.51 33.17
N THR A 228 13.30 8.27 33.58
CA THR A 228 13.30 7.10 32.68
C THR A 228 11.88 6.69 32.36
N LEU A 229 11.54 6.66 31.08
CA LEU A 229 10.26 6.16 30.55
C LEU A 229 10.49 4.86 29.78
N VAL A 230 9.51 3.97 29.76
CA VAL A 230 9.55 2.79 28.88
C VAL A 230 9.24 3.23 27.46
N LEU A 231 10.11 2.84 26.51
CA LEU A 231 10.02 3.18 25.11
C LEU A 231 9.45 2.00 24.32
N LEU A 232 8.32 2.20 23.64
CA LEU A 232 7.66 1.16 22.85
C LEU A 232 8.05 1.24 21.37
N SER A 233 8.13 2.44 20.82
CA SER A 233 8.54 2.67 19.42
C SER A 233 9.15 4.06 19.25
N LYS A 234 9.99 4.24 18.22
CA LYS A 234 10.51 5.54 17.81
C LYS A 234 10.65 5.62 16.31
N TRP A 235 10.46 6.81 15.75
CA TRP A 235 10.69 7.11 14.33
C TRP A 235 11.19 8.54 14.18
N SER A 236 11.93 8.82 13.10
CA SER A 236 12.50 10.15 12.84
C SER A 236 12.07 10.68 11.48
N PHE A 237 11.96 12.00 11.37
CA PHE A 237 11.60 12.67 10.12
C PHE A 237 12.26 14.06 10.08
N SER A 238 12.29 14.65 8.89
CA SER A 238 12.81 16.01 8.69
C SER A 238 11.71 16.92 8.16
N ALA A 239 11.41 17.98 8.90
CA ALA A 239 10.53 19.04 8.44
C ALA A 239 11.33 19.99 7.53
N GLU A 240 11.32 19.77 6.22
CA GLU A 240 12.05 20.54 5.21
C GLU A 240 11.14 21.56 4.50
N SER A 241 11.74 22.51 3.78
CA SER A 241 11.00 23.59 3.08
C SER A 241 9.93 23.08 2.09
N GLU A 242 8.93 23.93 1.77
CA GLU A 242 7.81 23.65 0.86
C GLU A 242 8.18 22.95 -0.46
N GLN A 243 9.40 23.14 -0.97
CA GLN A 243 9.90 22.56 -2.22
C GLN A 243 9.96 21.02 -2.22
N PHE A 244 9.91 20.40 -1.04
CA PHE A 244 9.93 18.95 -0.86
C PHE A 244 8.57 18.38 -0.42
N THR A 245 7.50 19.19 -0.45
CA THR A 245 6.14 18.71 -0.15
C THR A 245 5.65 17.74 -1.22
N PHE A 246 4.78 16.81 -0.83
CA PHE A 246 4.09 15.91 -1.77
C PHE A 246 3.39 16.71 -2.88
N LYS A 247 2.64 17.75 -2.52
CA LYS A 247 1.97 18.65 -3.47
C LYS A 247 2.94 19.28 -4.45
N HIS A 248 4.05 19.84 -3.97
CA HIS A 248 5.05 20.46 -4.84
C HIS A 248 5.69 19.43 -5.77
N LEU A 249 6.12 18.28 -5.24
CA LEU A 249 6.77 17.23 -6.04
C LEU A 249 5.84 16.71 -7.13
N VAL A 250 4.61 16.32 -6.78
CA VAL A 250 3.65 15.74 -7.73
C VAL A 250 3.14 16.78 -8.73
N SER A 251 2.88 18.03 -8.30
CA SER A 251 2.40 19.08 -9.21
C SER A 251 3.46 19.52 -10.22
N ASN A 252 4.75 19.37 -9.89
CA ASN A 252 5.88 19.77 -10.74
C ASN A 252 6.51 18.61 -11.53
N LEU A 253 5.89 17.43 -11.55
CA LEU A 253 6.38 16.31 -12.35
C LEU A 253 6.53 16.71 -13.82
N ASN A 254 7.66 16.33 -14.41
CA ASN A 254 7.92 16.49 -15.83
C ASN A 254 6.91 15.64 -16.63
N ARG A 255 6.10 16.32 -17.45
CA ARG A 255 5.08 15.75 -18.34
C ARG A 255 5.44 15.86 -19.82
N ASN A 256 6.70 16.16 -20.16
CA ASN A 256 7.13 16.37 -21.54
C ASN A 256 8.28 15.40 -21.94
N PRO A 257 8.02 14.44 -22.85
CA PRO A 257 6.72 14.06 -23.38
C PRO A 257 5.83 13.42 -22.29
N SER A 258 4.51 13.49 -22.45
CA SER A 258 3.55 12.92 -21.48
C SER A 258 3.42 11.40 -21.60
N THR A 259 4.06 10.81 -22.61
CA THR A 259 4.03 9.39 -22.94
C THR A 259 5.43 8.79 -22.89
N PRO A 260 5.59 7.48 -22.64
CA PRO A 260 6.88 6.84 -22.46
C PRO A 260 7.63 6.71 -23.79
N ARG A 261 8.24 7.80 -24.23
CA ARG A 261 9.01 7.91 -25.47
C ARG A 261 10.23 8.80 -25.27
N LEU A 262 11.19 8.71 -26.19
CA LEU A 262 12.30 9.66 -26.20
C LEU A 262 11.76 11.08 -26.48
N PRO A 263 12.39 12.11 -25.86
CA PRO A 263 12.18 13.49 -26.26
C PRO A 263 12.41 13.68 -27.76
N ASP A 264 11.85 14.74 -28.34
CA ASP A 264 12.07 15.04 -29.75
C ASP A 264 13.57 15.26 -30.03
N LEU A 265 14.10 14.57 -31.04
CA LEU A 265 15.54 14.55 -31.32
C LEU A 265 15.82 15.48 -32.51
N PRO A 266 16.42 16.65 -32.28
CA PRO A 266 16.68 17.60 -33.36
C PRO A 266 17.65 17.01 -34.39
N GLY A 267 17.36 17.24 -35.68
CA GLY A 267 18.19 16.77 -36.79
C GLY A 267 17.80 15.40 -37.38
N LEU A 268 16.78 14.72 -36.82
CA LEU A 268 16.21 13.53 -37.46
C LEU A 268 15.35 13.88 -38.67
N SER A 269 15.27 12.97 -39.64
CA SER A 269 14.29 13.04 -40.72
C SER A 269 12.86 12.98 -40.16
N MET A 270 11.88 13.52 -40.88
CA MET A 270 10.47 13.49 -40.45
C MET A 270 9.99 12.05 -40.15
N ILE A 271 10.42 11.08 -40.94
CA ILE A 271 10.09 9.66 -40.76
C ILE A 271 10.66 9.12 -39.45
N ALA A 272 11.95 9.35 -39.19
CA ALA A 272 12.60 8.90 -37.95
C ALA A 272 12.02 9.63 -36.73
N GLN A 273 11.69 10.91 -36.85
CA GLN A 273 11.05 11.67 -35.79
C GLN A 273 9.64 11.13 -35.48
N ASN A 274 8.87 10.73 -36.49
CA ASN A 274 7.58 10.10 -36.30
C ASN A 274 7.70 8.74 -35.60
N MET A 275 8.71 7.93 -35.95
CA MET A 275 8.99 6.67 -35.25
C MET A 275 9.26 6.90 -33.76
N VAL A 276 10.07 7.91 -33.42
CA VAL A 276 10.33 8.32 -32.03
C VAL A 276 9.06 8.79 -31.33
N LYS A 277 8.22 9.59 -32.00
CA LYS A 277 6.92 10.02 -31.48
C LYS A 277 5.97 8.85 -31.20
N SER A 278 6.06 7.78 -31.99
CA SER A 278 5.33 6.52 -31.78
C SER A 278 5.95 5.60 -30.72
N GLY A 279 6.98 6.04 -29.98
CA GLY A 279 7.62 5.29 -28.89
C GLY A 279 8.74 4.35 -29.34
N HIS A 280 9.12 4.35 -30.62
CA HIS A 280 10.25 3.56 -31.09
C HIS A 280 11.58 4.27 -30.81
N LEU A 281 12.60 3.48 -30.48
CA LEU A 281 13.97 3.94 -30.36
C LEU A 281 14.89 3.08 -31.23
N PRO A 282 15.97 3.67 -31.78
CA PRO A 282 16.93 2.93 -32.57
C PRO A 282 17.87 2.17 -31.64
N LEU A 283 18.00 0.86 -31.84
CA LEU A 283 18.94 0.03 -31.10
C LEU A 283 19.95 -0.63 -32.06
N PRO A 284 21.23 -0.76 -31.65
CA PRO A 284 22.19 -1.57 -32.38
C PRO A 284 21.70 -3.03 -32.46
N HIS A 285 21.65 -3.58 -33.66
CA HIS A 285 21.18 -4.94 -33.93
C HIS A 285 22.29 -5.74 -34.62
N ARG A 286 22.56 -6.94 -34.11
CA ARG A 286 23.44 -7.92 -34.77
C ARG A 286 22.58 -9.00 -35.42
N LEU A 287 22.68 -9.12 -36.74
CA LEU A 287 21.99 -10.14 -37.50
C LEU A 287 22.63 -11.52 -37.24
N ARG A 288 21.89 -12.59 -37.52
CA ARG A 288 22.36 -13.98 -37.35
C ARG A 288 23.67 -14.28 -38.08
N GLN A 289 23.92 -13.62 -39.21
CA GLN A 289 25.14 -13.77 -39.99
C GLN A 289 26.34 -12.98 -39.43
N GLY A 290 26.15 -12.21 -38.36
CA GLY A 290 27.19 -11.39 -37.72
C GLY A 290 27.22 -9.93 -38.18
N ASP A 291 26.45 -9.59 -39.21
CA ASP A 291 26.31 -8.21 -39.69
C ASP A 291 25.74 -7.29 -38.62
N LYS A 292 26.15 -6.02 -38.65
CA LYS A 292 25.70 -4.97 -37.73
C LYS A 292 24.76 -4.04 -38.47
N THR A 293 23.59 -3.80 -37.91
CA THR A 293 22.59 -2.85 -38.39
C THR A 293 21.98 -2.09 -37.22
N VAL A 294 21.04 -1.20 -37.52
CA VAL A 294 20.18 -0.54 -36.53
C VAL A 294 18.75 -1.01 -36.78
N SER A 295 18.00 -1.25 -35.71
CA SER A 295 16.61 -1.64 -35.81
C SER A 295 15.77 -0.90 -34.78
N TRP A 296 14.51 -0.66 -35.12
CA TRP A 296 13.56 -0.04 -34.22
C TRP A 296 13.11 -1.04 -33.16
N TYR A 297 13.02 -0.57 -31.93
CA TYR A 297 12.41 -1.29 -30.83
C TYR A 297 11.46 -0.36 -30.09
N ARG A 298 10.33 -0.90 -29.61
CA ARG A 298 9.47 -0.28 -28.60
C ARG A 298 9.01 -1.34 -27.61
N GLY A 299 8.85 -0.93 -26.36
CA GLY A 299 8.27 -1.75 -25.31
C GLY A 299 6.73 -1.83 -25.40
N PRO A 300 6.08 -2.46 -24.41
CA PRO A 300 4.63 -2.60 -24.36
C PRO A 300 3.89 -1.31 -23.98
N LEU A 301 4.58 -0.30 -23.46
CA LEU A 301 3.97 0.95 -23.00
C LEU A 301 3.98 1.94 -24.16
N VAL A 302 2.82 2.17 -24.79
CA VAL A 302 2.75 2.87 -26.08
C VAL A 302 1.95 4.18 -26.00
N PRO A 303 2.29 5.20 -26.83
CA PRO A 303 1.63 6.51 -26.77
C PRO A 303 0.25 6.58 -27.44
N TYR A 304 -0.22 5.48 -28.04
CA TYR A 304 -1.46 5.42 -28.83
C TYR A 304 -2.05 4.01 -28.83
N SER A 305 -3.34 3.91 -29.15
CA SER A 305 -4.02 2.61 -29.32
C SER A 305 -3.48 1.87 -30.55
N VAL A 306 -2.98 0.65 -30.34
CA VAL A 306 -2.43 -0.18 -31.42
C VAL A 306 -3.49 -1.20 -31.85
N PRO A 307 -3.87 -1.27 -33.14
CA PRO A 307 -4.79 -2.30 -33.60
C PRO A 307 -4.15 -3.69 -33.48
N ILE A 308 -4.96 -4.68 -33.11
CA ILE A 308 -4.54 -6.08 -33.09
C ILE A 308 -4.34 -6.53 -34.53
N THR A 309 -3.09 -6.85 -34.88
CA THR A 309 -2.68 -7.23 -36.24
C THR A 309 -1.93 -8.55 -36.28
N MET A 310 -1.42 -9.00 -35.13
CA MET A 310 -0.66 -10.25 -35.03
C MET A 310 -1.59 -11.45 -34.83
N THR A 311 -1.21 -12.57 -35.43
CA THR A 311 -1.86 -13.87 -35.24
C THR A 311 -0.87 -14.83 -34.59
N PHE A 312 -1.37 -15.65 -33.67
CA PHE A 312 -0.57 -16.59 -32.91
C PHE A 312 -1.23 -17.97 -32.91
N PRO A 313 -0.45 -19.06 -32.86
CA PRO A 313 0.98 -19.11 -32.53
C PRO A 313 1.94 -18.77 -33.68
N ALA A 314 3.05 -18.10 -33.36
CA ALA A 314 4.15 -17.88 -34.28
C ALA A 314 5.09 -19.10 -34.31
N SER A 315 5.63 -19.45 -35.47
CA SER A 315 6.57 -20.56 -35.61
C SER A 315 7.91 -20.26 -34.92
N THR A 316 8.40 -19.02 -35.02
CA THR A 316 9.66 -18.55 -34.45
C THR A 316 9.62 -17.05 -34.18
N SER A 317 10.55 -16.55 -33.35
CA SER A 317 10.72 -15.10 -33.11
C SER A 317 10.87 -14.28 -34.40
N ASP A 318 11.60 -14.77 -35.39
CA ASP A 318 11.88 -14.06 -36.65
C ASP A 318 10.61 -13.79 -37.47
N GLU A 319 9.57 -14.62 -37.34
CA GLU A 319 8.28 -14.41 -38.02
C GLU A 319 7.59 -13.10 -37.58
N LEU A 320 7.93 -12.62 -36.39
CA LEU A 320 7.39 -11.41 -35.79
C LEU A 320 8.28 -10.18 -36.05
N THR A 321 9.36 -10.34 -36.83
CA THR A 321 10.19 -9.21 -37.28
C THR A 321 9.50 -8.47 -38.41
N LEU A 322 9.27 -7.17 -38.23
CA LEU A 322 8.70 -6.33 -39.27
C LEU A 322 9.81 -5.67 -40.08
N TYR A 323 9.64 -5.56 -41.39
CA TYR A 323 10.58 -4.89 -42.29
C TYR A 323 9.90 -3.74 -43.01
N ASP A 324 10.39 -2.52 -42.79
CA ASP A 324 9.96 -1.36 -43.56
C ASP A 324 10.77 -1.31 -44.87
N SER A 325 10.17 -1.78 -45.96
CA SER A 325 10.81 -1.81 -47.27
C SER A 325 11.09 -0.42 -47.85
N ASN A 326 10.40 0.62 -47.39
CA ASN A 326 10.58 1.97 -47.91
C ASN A 326 11.83 2.63 -47.32
N ASN A 327 12.17 2.30 -46.07
CA ASN A 327 13.31 2.87 -45.35
C ASN A 327 14.47 1.88 -45.13
N GLY A 328 14.25 0.58 -45.41
CA GLY A 328 15.26 -0.46 -45.28
C GLY A 328 15.63 -0.81 -43.84
N VAL A 329 14.70 -0.66 -42.90
CA VAL A 329 14.95 -0.84 -41.45
C VAL A 329 14.01 -1.90 -40.86
N PHE A 330 14.54 -2.72 -39.95
CA PHE A 330 13.73 -3.69 -39.21
C PHE A 330 13.11 -3.07 -37.95
N THR A 331 11.97 -3.62 -37.53
CA THR A 331 11.36 -3.39 -36.22
C THR A 331 11.26 -4.73 -35.49
N LEU A 332 11.84 -4.80 -34.29
CA LEU A 332 12.04 -6.05 -33.54
C LEU A 332 11.16 -6.18 -32.29
N SER A 333 10.21 -5.27 -32.09
CA SER A 333 9.45 -5.17 -30.83
C SER A 333 8.74 -6.49 -30.46
N TYR A 334 8.04 -7.10 -31.42
CA TYR A 334 7.28 -8.33 -31.19
C TYR A 334 8.18 -9.58 -31.18
N SER A 335 9.18 -9.64 -32.05
CA SER A 335 10.20 -10.71 -32.01
C SER A 335 10.95 -10.74 -30.68
N ALA A 336 11.30 -9.57 -30.14
CA ALA A 336 11.97 -9.44 -28.85
C ALA A 336 11.05 -9.81 -27.68
N ALA A 337 9.77 -9.42 -27.73
CA ALA A 337 8.77 -9.83 -26.74
C ALA A 337 8.60 -11.35 -26.72
N TRP A 338 8.46 -11.98 -27.88
CA TRP A 338 8.33 -13.43 -28.00
C TRP A 338 9.55 -14.17 -27.46
N GLU A 339 10.75 -13.71 -27.80
CA GLU A 339 11.97 -14.32 -27.29
C GLU A 339 12.10 -14.15 -25.77
N LEU A 340 11.78 -12.96 -25.25
CA LEU A 340 11.75 -12.70 -23.81
C LEU A 340 10.78 -13.64 -23.10
N GLY A 341 9.58 -13.84 -23.64
CA GLY A 341 8.57 -14.72 -23.05
C GLY A 341 9.06 -16.15 -22.93
N ARG A 342 9.72 -16.65 -23.98
CA ARG A 342 10.35 -17.97 -23.98
C ARG A 342 11.42 -18.09 -22.89
N LEU A 343 12.29 -17.09 -22.77
CA LEU A 343 13.36 -17.07 -21.78
C LEU A 343 12.82 -17.00 -20.34
N LEU A 344 11.82 -16.14 -20.08
CA LEU A 344 11.16 -16.04 -18.77
C LEU A 344 10.43 -17.34 -18.41
N GLY A 345 9.77 -17.97 -19.38
CA GLY A 345 9.13 -19.26 -19.20
C GLY A 345 10.14 -20.35 -18.83
N LEU A 346 11.28 -20.41 -19.53
CA LEU A 346 12.36 -21.36 -19.25
C LEU A 346 13.04 -21.14 -17.90
N GLN A 347 13.10 -19.88 -17.43
CA GLN A 347 13.61 -19.56 -16.10
C GLN A 347 12.68 -20.08 -14.99
N SER A 348 11.37 -20.14 -15.24
CA SER A 348 10.38 -20.63 -14.29
C SER A 348 10.24 -22.15 -14.35
N ARG A 349 10.88 -22.86 -13.40
CA ARG A 349 10.84 -24.33 -13.32
C ARG A 349 9.42 -24.88 -13.15
N SER A 350 8.59 -24.24 -12.32
CA SER A 350 7.21 -24.66 -12.07
C SER A 350 6.37 -24.56 -13.34
N PHE A 351 6.42 -23.41 -14.02
CA PHE A 351 5.72 -23.16 -15.28
C PHE A 351 6.19 -24.12 -16.38
N SER A 352 7.50 -24.21 -16.62
CA SER A 352 8.06 -25.06 -17.69
C SER A 352 7.69 -26.53 -17.54
N MET A 353 7.72 -27.06 -16.30
CA MET A 353 7.33 -28.45 -16.03
C MET A 353 5.83 -28.68 -16.17
N ALA A 354 4.99 -27.73 -15.71
CA ALA A 354 3.54 -27.80 -15.87
C ALA A 354 3.16 -27.75 -17.36
N LEU A 355 3.74 -26.82 -18.12
CA LEU A 355 3.52 -26.67 -19.55
C LEU A 355 3.93 -27.93 -20.33
N TYR A 356 5.10 -28.51 -20.02
CA TYR A 356 5.54 -29.76 -20.63
C TYR A 356 4.55 -30.91 -20.38
N ARG A 357 4.13 -31.10 -19.12
CA ARG A 357 3.19 -32.16 -18.73
C ARG A 357 1.83 -31.97 -19.38
N TRP A 358 1.34 -30.75 -19.41
CA TRP A 358 0.08 -30.38 -20.06
C TRP A 358 0.14 -30.62 -21.57
N LYS A 359 1.17 -30.16 -22.28
CA LYS A 359 1.33 -30.44 -23.72
C LYS A 359 1.44 -31.94 -24.00
N LEU A 360 2.12 -32.69 -23.13
CA LEU A 360 2.22 -34.14 -23.26
C LEU A 360 0.86 -34.84 -23.05
N SER A 361 0.03 -34.38 -22.10
CA SER A 361 -1.31 -34.93 -21.93
C SER A 361 -2.21 -34.60 -23.12
N GLN A 362 -2.12 -33.40 -23.69
CA GLN A 362 -2.88 -33.04 -24.90
C GLN A 362 -2.50 -33.93 -26.08
N LYS A 363 -1.20 -34.17 -26.30
CA LYS A 363 -0.74 -35.10 -27.36
C LYS A 363 -1.29 -36.51 -27.15
N ARG A 364 -1.30 -37.01 -25.90
CA ARG A 364 -1.88 -38.33 -25.60
C ARG A 364 -3.37 -38.38 -25.89
N GLN A 365 -4.11 -37.34 -25.53
CA GLN A 365 -5.54 -37.25 -25.82
C GLN A 365 -5.82 -37.19 -27.34
N ASP A 366 -5.04 -36.41 -28.09
CA ASP A 366 -5.14 -36.35 -29.55
C ASP A 366 -4.89 -37.73 -30.19
N ILE A 367 -3.88 -38.48 -29.72
CA ILE A 367 -3.58 -39.84 -30.20
C ILE A 367 -4.72 -40.80 -29.87
N LEU A 368 -5.21 -40.79 -28.63
CA LEU A 368 -6.34 -41.63 -28.20
C LEU A 368 -7.61 -41.32 -28.98
N ALA A 369 -7.89 -40.05 -29.26
CA ALA A 369 -9.03 -39.63 -30.06
C ALA A 369 -8.90 -40.11 -31.52
N ALA A 370 -7.70 -40.02 -32.11
CA ALA A 370 -7.44 -40.53 -33.44
C ALA A 370 -7.56 -42.07 -33.53
N GLU A 371 -7.05 -42.78 -32.51
CA GLU A 371 -7.19 -44.23 -32.38
C GLU A 371 -8.67 -44.64 -32.26
N LYS A 372 -9.44 -43.98 -31.37
CA LYS A 372 -10.89 -44.16 -31.23
C LYS A 372 -11.63 -43.97 -32.55
N ALA A 373 -11.31 -42.90 -33.28
CA ALA A 373 -11.92 -42.61 -34.58
C ALA A 373 -11.58 -43.68 -35.63
N LEU A 374 -10.34 -44.19 -35.64
CA LEU A 374 -9.90 -45.23 -36.56
C LEU A 374 -10.53 -46.58 -36.25
N ILE A 375 -10.58 -46.98 -34.97
CA ILE A 375 -11.25 -48.21 -34.52
C ILE A 375 -12.74 -48.14 -34.85
N SER A 376 -13.41 -47.02 -34.54
CA SER A 376 -14.81 -46.83 -34.87
C SER A 376 -15.05 -46.95 -36.38
N ARG A 377 -14.16 -46.40 -37.21
CA ARG A 377 -14.26 -46.51 -38.68
C ARG A 377 -14.03 -47.93 -39.21
N LEU A 378 -13.12 -48.69 -38.60
CA LEU A 378 -12.74 -50.04 -39.07
C LEU A 378 -13.63 -51.15 -38.50
N PHE A 379 -14.08 -51.01 -37.26
CA PHE A 379 -14.72 -52.08 -36.48
C PHE A 379 -16.11 -51.71 -35.94
N GLY A 380 -16.58 -50.47 -36.14
CA GLY A 380 -17.94 -50.03 -35.79
C GLY A 380 -18.20 -49.77 -34.31
N ASP A 381 -17.34 -50.26 -33.40
CA ASP A 381 -17.47 -50.07 -31.95
C ASP A 381 -16.23 -49.39 -31.34
N PRO A 382 -16.36 -48.16 -30.80
CA PRO A 382 -15.26 -47.45 -30.16
C PRO A 382 -14.87 -48.01 -28.78
N SER A 383 -15.60 -48.99 -28.23
CA SER A 383 -15.36 -49.58 -26.90
C SER A 383 -14.02 -50.34 -26.78
N PHE A 384 -13.41 -50.72 -27.90
CA PHE A 384 -12.09 -51.38 -27.95
C PHE A 384 -10.91 -50.43 -27.69
N ALA A 385 -11.13 -49.12 -27.67
CA ALA A 385 -10.08 -48.13 -27.45
C ALA A 385 -9.74 -47.96 -25.97
N ALA A 386 -8.50 -47.54 -25.67
CA ALA A 386 -8.06 -47.29 -24.30
C ALA A 386 -8.89 -46.21 -23.59
N SER A 387 -9.04 -46.36 -22.26
CA SER A 387 -9.77 -45.43 -21.39
C SER A 387 -9.15 -44.04 -21.37
N ASP A 388 -9.98 -43.01 -21.14
CA ASP A 388 -9.52 -41.62 -21.13
C ASP A 388 -8.43 -41.38 -20.08
N ALA A 389 -7.40 -40.63 -20.47
CA ALA A 389 -6.35 -40.20 -19.57
C ALA A 389 -6.88 -39.12 -18.63
N ALA A 390 -6.56 -39.22 -17.33
CA ALA A 390 -6.88 -38.19 -16.34
C ALA A 390 -6.36 -36.81 -16.79
N SER A 391 -7.25 -35.81 -16.82
CA SER A 391 -6.91 -34.41 -17.06
C SER A 391 -6.28 -33.81 -15.80
N GLY A 392 -5.03 -33.36 -15.88
CA GLY A 392 -4.37 -32.67 -14.76
C GLY A 392 -4.80 -31.21 -14.67
N SER A 393 -5.88 -30.92 -13.92
CA SER A 393 -6.35 -29.56 -13.62
C SER A 393 -5.25 -28.69 -13.03
N ASP A 394 -4.44 -29.27 -12.13
CA ASP A 394 -3.40 -28.55 -11.38
C ASP A 394 -2.33 -27.91 -12.30
N TRP A 395 -2.07 -28.49 -13.48
CA TRP A 395 -1.10 -27.91 -14.42
C TRP A 395 -1.67 -26.70 -15.14
N GLN A 396 -2.96 -26.73 -15.48
CA GLN A 396 -3.63 -25.62 -16.13
C GLN A 396 -3.67 -24.40 -15.21
N ASP A 397 -3.93 -24.60 -13.92
CA ASP A 397 -3.94 -23.51 -12.94
C ASP A 397 -2.57 -22.84 -12.81
N ILE A 398 -1.49 -23.63 -12.74
CA ILE A 398 -0.11 -23.11 -12.72
C ILE A 398 0.21 -22.31 -13.99
N ILE A 399 -0.20 -22.81 -15.16
CA ILE A 399 0.02 -22.15 -16.45
C ILE A 399 -0.76 -20.84 -16.52
N ASN A 400 -2.04 -20.86 -16.13
CA ASN A 400 -2.94 -19.71 -16.19
C ASN A 400 -2.53 -18.62 -15.21
N ASP A 401 -2.18 -18.96 -13.96
CA ASP A 401 -1.68 -18.01 -12.96
C ASP A 401 -0.40 -17.32 -13.45
N TRP A 402 0.55 -18.09 -13.95
CA TRP A 402 1.82 -17.55 -14.42
C TRP A 402 1.66 -16.67 -15.66
N LEU A 403 0.86 -17.11 -16.66
CA LEU A 403 0.58 -16.32 -17.86
C LEU A 403 -0.29 -15.09 -17.56
N GLY A 404 -1.21 -15.17 -16.60
CA GLY A 404 -2.02 -14.03 -16.15
C GLY A 404 -1.19 -12.97 -15.43
N LYS A 405 -0.17 -13.36 -14.66
CA LYS A 405 0.81 -12.43 -14.10
C LYS A 405 1.68 -11.81 -15.20
N LEU A 406 2.13 -12.62 -16.16
CA LEU A 406 2.95 -12.16 -17.28
C LEU A 406 2.20 -11.17 -18.19
N SER A 407 0.89 -11.35 -18.42
CA SER A 407 0.08 -10.43 -19.21
C SER A 407 -0.03 -9.03 -18.57
N LEU A 408 0.13 -8.95 -17.24
CA LEU A 408 0.25 -7.70 -16.48
C LEU A 408 1.70 -7.21 -16.36
N LEU A 409 2.62 -7.76 -17.18
CA LEU A 409 4.05 -7.44 -17.22
C LEU A 409 4.82 -7.83 -15.93
N ILE A 410 4.26 -8.69 -15.07
CA ILE A 410 4.95 -9.10 -13.83
C ILE A 410 6.12 -9.99 -14.21
N GLY A 411 7.31 -9.64 -13.70
CA GLY A 411 8.57 -10.33 -14.03
C GLY A 411 9.22 -9.87 -15.34
N VAL A 412 8.62 -8.94 -16.10
CA VAL A 412 9.25 -8.33 -17.28
C VAL A 412 10.39 -7.39 -16.81
N PRO A 413 11.63 -7.54 -17.32
CA PRO A 413 12.73 -6.67 -16.92
C PRO A 413 12.47 -5.21 -17.28
N PHE A 414 12.85 -4.28 -16.40
CA PHE A 414 12.60 -2.85 -16.57
C PHE A 414 13.14 -2.29 -17.89
N SER A 415 14.28 -2.78 -18.38
CA SER A 415 14.88 -2.36 -19.65
C SER A 415 14.03 -2.71 -20.89
N TYR A 416 13.04 -3.59 -20.80
CA TYR A 416 12.06 -3.83 -21.87
C TYR A 416 10.88 -2.85 -21.81
N LEU A 417 10.59 -2.30 -20.63
CA LEU A 417 9.54 -1.31 -20.40
C LEU A 417 10.04 0.11 -20.71
N VAL A 418 11.24 0.44 -20.20
CA VAL A 418 11.92 1.74 -20.35
C VAL A 418 13.37 1.48 -20.79
N PRO A 419 13.61 1.31 -22.11
CA PRO A 419 14.94 0.96 -22.62
C PRO A 419 15.99 2.07 -22.54
N ASP A 420 15.55 3.32 -22.42
CA ASP A 420 16.42 4.50 -22.34
C ASP A 420 15.94 5.40 -21.20
N GLU A 421 16.86 5.85 -20.35
CA GLU A 421 16.55 6.66 -19.17
C GLU A 421 15.82 7.98 -19.51
N ARG A 422 16.05 8.54 -20.70
CA ARG A 422 15.38 9.78 -21.13
C ARG A 422 13.88 9.62 -21.34
N MET A 423 13.39 8.38 -21.43
CA MET A 423 11.96 8.10 -21.51
C MET A 423 11.26 8.29 -20.17
N LEU A 424 11.98 8.11 -19.05
CA LEU A 424 11.48 8.27 -17.67
C LEU A 424 12.57 8.91 -16.77
N PRO A 425 12.88 10.21 -16.96
CA PRO A 425 13.82 10.93 -16.12
C PRO A 425 13.30 11.05 -14.66
N MET A 426 14.17 11.44 -13.74
CA MET A 426 13.77 11.72 -12.35
C MET A 426 12.71 12.84 -12.31
N GLU A 427 11.76 12.74 -11.37
CA GLU A 427 10.60 13.63 -11.24
C GLU A 427 9.76 13.71 -12.53
N SER A 428 9.31 12.56 -13.03
CA SER A 428 8.52 12.49 -14.26
C SER A 428 7.37 11.49 -14.19
N ILE A 429 6.31 11.79 -14.94
CA ILE A 429 5.12 10.94 -15.08
C ILE A 429 4.82 10.70 -16.55
N ARG A 430 4.49 9.46 -16.90
CA ARG A 430 4.18 9.01 -18.26
C ARG A 430 2.87 8.25 -18.27
N PHE A 431 2.02 8.55 -19.25
CA PHE A 431 0.75 7.88 -19.50
C PHE A 431 0.86 7.05 -20.77
N PHE A 432 0.24 5.86 -20.80
CA PHE A 432 0.34 4.95 -21.93
C PHE A 432 -0.90 4.08 -22.09
N GLU A 433 -1.02 3.50 -23.28
CA GLU A 433 -1.84 2.32 -23.52
C GLU A 433 -0.92 1.09 -23.59
N LEU A 434 -1.42 -0.07 -23.18
CA LEU A 434 -0.69 -1.33 -23.24
C LEU A 434 -0.84 -1.94 -24.65
N ASP A 435 0.28 -2.25 -25.30
CA ASP A 435 0.26 -2.88 -26.62
C ASP A 435 -0.05 -4.38 -26.53
N THR A 436 -1.29 -4.74 -26.84
CA THR A 436 -1.77 -6.12 -26.85
C THR A 436 -0.97 -7.01 -27.80
N ASN A 437 -0.47 -6.51 -28.94
CA ASN A 437 0.34 -7.34 -29.85
C ASN A 437 1.69 -7.71 -29.20
N TRP A 438 2.28 -6.79 -28.43
CA TRP A 438 3.52 -7.05 -27.69
C TRP A 438 3.28 -8.06 -26.57
N VAL A 439 2.21 -7.89 -25.80
CA VAL A 439 1.84 -8.81 -24.71
C VAL A 439 1.48 -10.20 -25.24
N ASP A 440 0.72 -10.29 -26.33
CA ASP A 440 0.38 -11.57 -26.96
C ASP A 440 1.62 -12.26 -27.54
N SER A 441 2.57 -11.49 -28.10
CA SER A 441 3.86 -12.02 -28.53
C SER A 441 4.63 -12.60 -27.35
N LEU A 442 4.68 -11.90 -26.21
CA LEU A 442 5.32 -12.35 -24.98
C LEU A 442 4.68 -13.65 -24.46
N ILE A 443 3.35 -13.72 -24.43
CA ILE A 443 2.59 -14.90 -23.98
C ILE A 443 2.83 -16.08 -24.94
N ASP A 444 2.74 -15.89 -26.26
CA ASP A 444 3.00 -16.96 -27.23
C ASP A 444 4.45 -17.45 -27.16
N GLY A 445 5.39 -16.53 -26.91
CA GLY A 445 6.79 -16.84 -26.66
C GLY A 445 6.98 -17.78 -25.48
N ALA A 446 6.37 -17.48 -24.33
CA ALA A 446 6.41 -18.37 -23.17
C ALA A 446 5.72 -19.70 -23.44
N PHE A 447 4.59 -19.67 -24.15
CA PHE A 447 3.85 -20.87 -24.55
C PHE A 447 4.58 -21.69 -25.62
N SER A 448 5.58 -21.13 -26.33
CA SER A 448 6.35 -21.82 -27.37
C SER A 448 7.27 -22.92 -26.84
N ILE A 449 7.46 -23.04 -25.53
CA ILE A 449 8.29 -24.10 -24.95
C ILE A 449 7.74 -25.47 -25.40
N GLY A 450 8.63 -26.31 -25.95
CA GLY A 450 8.27 -27.60 -26.53
C GLY A 450 7.69 -27.55 -27.96
N ARG A 451 7.62 -26.38 -28.60
CA ARG A 451 7.22 -26.21 -30.01
C ARG A 451 8.46 -26.34 -30.90
N SER A 452 8.76 -27.56 -31.37
CA SER A 452 9.96 -27.82 -32.18
C SER A 452 9.66 -28.26 -33.62
N THR A 453 8.45 -28.75 -33.87
CA THR A 453 8.02 -29.29 -35.16
C THR A 453 6.75 -28.60 -35.67
N ALA A 454 6.47 -28.74 -36.96
CA ALA A 454 5.20 -28.29 -37.55
C ALA A 454 3.98 -28.96 -36.90
N GLY A 455 4.14 -30.21 -36.43
CA GLY A 455 3.10 -30.90 -35.66
C GLY A 455 2.82 -30.24 -34.31
N ASP A 456 3.88 -29.83 -33.59
CA ASP A 456 3.72 -29.11 -32.32
C ASP A 456 3.04 -27.76 -32.52
N LEU A 457 3.42 -27.03 -33.58
CA LEU A 457 2.77 -25.77 -33.95
C LEU A 457 1.28 -25.96 -34.25
N ALA A 458 0.92 -27.00 -35.01
CA ALA A 458 -0.47 -27.33 -35.31
C ALA A 458 -1.27 -27.74 -34.05
N SER A 459 -0.64 -28.43 -33.08
CA SER A 459 -1.27 -28.72 -31.79
C SER A 459 -1.49 -27.45 -30.95
N ASP A 460 -0.49 -26.55 -30.89
CA ASP A 460 -0.62 -25.28 -30.18
C ASP A 460 -1.71 -24.40 -30.81
N GLN A 461 -1.87 -24.40 -32.15
CA GLN A 461 -2.93 -23.67 -32.86
C GLN A 461 -4.34 -24.00 -32.34
N LYS A 462 -4.59 -25.25 -31.93
CA LYS A 462 -5.90 -25.68 -31.38
C LYS A 462 -6.22 -25.06 -30.02
N THR A 463 -5.21 -24.66 -29.26
CA THR A 463 -5.34 -24.27 -27.83
C THR A 463 -4.85 -22.85 -27.54
N ALA A 464 -4.16 -22.20 -28.48
CA ALA A 464 -3.56 -20.89 -28.25
C ALA A 464 -4.59 -19.81 -27.89
N SER A 465 -5.79 -19.85 -28.49
CA SER A 465 -6.87 -18.90 -28.17
C SER A 465 -7.42 -19.11 -26.77
N SER A 466 -7.65 -20.36 -26.35
CA SER A 466 -8.18 -20.65 -25.01
C SER A 466 -7.18 -20.31 -23.93
N ILE A 467 -5.89 -20.61 -24.13
CA ILE A 467 -4.83 -20.25 -23.17
C ILE A 467 -4.71 -18.72 -23.01
N ARG A 468 -4.76 -17.95 -24.11
CA ARG A 468 -4.75 -16.48 -24.02
C ARG A 468 -5.97 -15.94 -23.28
N GLN A 469 -7.15 -16.48 -23.56
CA GLN A 469 -8.38 -16.09 -22.87
C GLN A 469 -8.31 -16.42 -21.37
N SER A 470 -7.82 -17.61 -21.01
CA SER A 470 -7.64 -18.00 -19.60
C SER A 470 -6.59 -17.15 -18.89
N ALA A 471 -5.48 -16.82 -19.54
CA ALA A 471 -4.49 -15.89 -18.99
C ALA A 471 -5.08 -14.50 -18.74
N ALA A 472 -5.85 -13.97 -19.69
CA ALA A 472 -6.52 -12.69 -19.56
C ALA A 472 -7.58 -12.68 -18.44
N GLN A 473 -8.37 -13.75 -18.31
CA GLN A 473 -9.31 -13.92 -17.21
C GLN A 473 -8.61 -14.01 -15.86
N THR A 474 -7.50 -14.77 -15.78
CA THR A 474 -6.71 -14.90 -14.55
C THR A 474 -6.07 -13.58 -14.15
N SER A 475 -5.70 -12.73 -15.13
CA SER A 475 -5.16 -11.39 -14.83
C SER A 475 -6.13 -10.50 -14.05
N LEU A 476 -7.45 -10.69 -14.24
CA LEU A 476 -8.48 -9.93 -13.51
C LEU A 476 -8.54 -10.31 -12.03
N THR A 477 -8.03 -11.49 -11.64
CA THR A 477 -8.03 -11.98 -10.27
C THR A 477 -6.66 -11.88 -9.60
N VAL A 478 -5.63 -11.40 -10.31
CA VAL A 478 -4.27 -11.19 -9.75
C VAL A 478 -4.32 -10.17 -8.61
N ARG A 479 -5.14 -9.13 -8.74
CA ARG A 479 -5.53 -8.25 -7.65
C ARG A 479 -6.93 -8.67 -7.18
N LYS A 480 -7.10 -8.96 -5.89
CA LYS A 480 -8.44 -9.17 -5.31
C LYS A 480 -9.22 -7.86 -5.50
N SER A 481 -10.34 -7.90 -6.20
CA SER A 481 -11.18 -6.72 -6.47
C SER A 481 -11.86 -6.23 -5.18
N SER A 482 -11.97 -4.91 -5.01
CA SER A 482 -12.65 -4.27 -3.88
C SER A 482 -14.12 -4.75 -3.77
N PRO A 483 -14.68 -4.86 -2.55
CA PRO A 483 -16.08 -5.27 -2.37
C PRO A 483 -17.01 -4.28 -3.06
N GLY A 484 -17.73 -4.73 -4.10
CA GLY A 484 -18.71 -3.92 -4.83
C GLY A 484 -18.42 -3.75 -6.31
N THR A 485 -17.20 -4.03 -6.78
CA THR A 485 -16.94 -4.23 -8.21
C THR A 485 -17.13 -5.71 -8.50
N ASN A 486 -18.29 -6.09 -9.05
CA ASN A 486 -18.37 -7.38 -9.73
C ASN A 486 -17.23 -7.39 -10.76
N PRO A 487 -16.28 -8.34 -10.71
CA PRO A 487 -15.27 -8.43 -11.75
C PRO A 487 -16.04 -8.52 -13.06
N SER A 488 -15.86 -7.53 -13.94
CA SER A 488 -16.49 -7.59 -15.25
C SER A 488 -16.02 -8.92 -15.85
N PRO A 489 -16.93 -9.85 -16.20
CA PRO A 489 -16.54 -11.15 -16.75
C PRO A 489 -15.87 -11.01 -18.12
N LEU A 490 -15.85 -9.79 -18.67
CA LEU A 490 -15.28 -9.43 -19.95
C LEU A 490 -13.85 -8.93 -19.76
N VAL A 491 -12.92 -9.62 -20.44
CA VAL A 491 -11.54 -9.16 -20.61
C VAL A 491 -11.55 -7.74 -21.18
N PRO A 492 -10.85 -6.77 -20.54
CA PRO A 492 -10.86 -5.40 -21.01
C PRO A 492 -10.26 -5.31 -22.42
N GLN A 493 -10.94 -4.60 -23.31
CA GLN A 493 -10.45 -4.38 -24.67
C GLN A 493 -9.25 -3.42 -24.72
N LYS A 494 -9.10 -2.57 -23.70
CA LYS A 494 -8.01 -1.61 -23.56
C LYS A 494 -7.48 -1.66 -22.13
N ILE A 495 -6.16 -1.60 -22.00
CA ILE A 495 -5.49 -1.41 -20.72
C ILE A 495 -4.65 -0.15 -20.86
N ALA A 496 -4.91 0.83 -20.00
CA ALA A 496 -4.13 2.06 -19.92
C ALA A 496 -3.34 2.08 -18.61
N GLY A 497 -2.32 2.94 -18.53
CA GLY A 497 -1.50 2.96 -17.34
C GLY A 497 -0.68 4.22 -17.15
N VAL A 498 -0.04 4.24 -15.98
CA VAL A 498 0.81 5.33 -15.50
C VAL A 498 2.14 4.74 -15.08
N LEU A 499 3.21 5.40 -15.48
CA LEU A 499 4.56 5.15 -14.99
C LEU A 499 5.08 6.44 -14.36
N LEU A 500 5.38 6.38 -13.07
CA LEU A 500 5.82 7.54 -12.28
C LEU A 500 7.20 7.25 -11.70
N ARG A 501 8.14 8.16 -11.92
CA ARG A 501 9.45 8.19 -11.26
C ARG A 501 9.60 9.47 -10.46
N SER A 502 9.58 9.40 -9.14
CA SER A 502 9.64 10.59 -8.27
C SER A 502 10.12 10.25 -6.88
N SER A 503 10.80 11.20 -6.24
CA SER A 503 11.07 11.18 -4.81
C SER A 503 9.80 11.12 -3.97
N ALA A 504 8.64 11.55 -4.49
CA ALA A 504 7.35 11.36 -3.83
C ALA A 504 6.99 9.87 -3.68
N VAL A 505 7.36 9.03 -4.64
CA VAL A 505 7.15 7.57 -4.53
C VAL A 505 8.02 6.98 -3.41
N ALA A 506 9.25 7.48 -3.29
CA ALA A 506 10.19 7.06 -2.26
C ALA A 506 9.84 7.57 -0.85
N GLY A 507 9.31 8.79 -0.76
CA GLY A 507 8.92 9.44 0.49
C GLY A 507 7.57 8.96 1.02
N TRP A 508 6.64 8.59 0.13
CA TRP A 508 5.31 8.07 0.47
C TRP A 508 5.03 6.74 -0.24
N PRO A 509 5.62 5.61 0.21
CA PRO A 509 5.47 4.31 -0.45
C PRO A 509 4.02 3.80 -0.54
N ASN A 510 3.16 4.25 0.36
CA ASN A 510 1.74 3.89 0.44
C ASN A 510 0.81 4.86 -0.30
N LEU A 511 1.33 5.67 -1.22
CA LEU A 511 0.53 6.58 -2.06
C LEU A 511 -0.59 5.82 -2.79
N GLU A 512 -1.73 6.48 -2.96
CA GLU A 512 -2.86 5.95 -3.71
C GLU A 512 -2.86 6.55 -5.12
N ILE A 513 -2.96 5.70 -6.15
CA ILE A 513 -3.12 6.13 -7.55
C ILE A 513 -4.41 5.53 -8.08
N ARG A 514 -5.36 6.39 -8.44
CA ARG A 514 -6.67 6.00 -8.97
C ARG A 514 -6.83 6.49 -10.40
N GLY A 515 -7.40 5.66 -11.26
CA GLY A 515 -7.70 5.99 -12.65
C GLY A 515 -9.19 6.11 -12.88
N TYR A 516 -9.62 7.04 -13.75
CA TYR A 516 -11.02 7.30 -14.05
C TYR A 516 -11.27 7.34 -15.56
N ALA A 517 -12.43 6.80 -15.95
CA ALA A 517 -12.89 6.78 -17.35
C ALA A 517 -13.49 8.11 -17.79
N THR A 518 -13.99 8.91 -16.84
CA THR A 518 -14.55 10.24 -17.11
C THR A 518 -13.82 11.27 -16.25
N PRO A 519 -13.24 12.33 -16.85
CA PRO A 519 -12.56 13.36 -16.09
C PRO A 519 -13.57 14.23 -15.31
N GLN A 520 -13.14 14.73 -14.16
CA GLN A 520 -13.89 15.69 -13.35
C GLN A 520 -14.11 16.99 -14.13
N LYS A 521 -15.28 17.61 -13.93
CA LYS A 521 -15.64 18.86 -14.63
C LYS A 521 -15.04 20.09 -13.96
N ASP A 522 -15.02 20.08 -12.63
CA ASP A 522 -14.46 21.11 -11.76
C ASP A 522 -14.12 20.49 -10.40
N ALA A 523 -13.55 21.29 -9.49
CA ALA A 523 -13.13 20.83 -8.17
C ALA A 523 -14.28 20.31 -7.28
N ASN A 524 -15.53 20.70 -7.55
CA ASN A 524 -16.70 20.31 -6.76
C ASN A 524 -17.41 19.08 -7.37
N ASN A 525 -17.14 18.75 -8.63
CA ASN A 525 -17.72 17.63 -9.37
C ASN A 525 -16.68 16.55 -9.63
N LEU A 526 -16.37 15.79 -8.58
CA LEU A 526 -15.38 14.71 -8.60
C LEU A 526 -15.70 13.62 -9.63
N ALA A 527 -14.66 13.00 -10.18
CA ALA A 527 -14.80 11.85 -11.06
C ALA A 527 -15.39 10.65 -10.30
N THR A 528 -16.45 10.05 -10.84
CA THR A 528 -17.16 8.93 -10.19
C THR A 528 -16.94 7.59 -10.87
N ASP A 529 -16.45 7.58 -12.11
CA ASP A 529 -16.31 6.37 -12.92
C ASP A 529 -14.90 5.80 -12.80
N GLN A 530 -14.60 5.23 -11.62
CA GLN A 530 -13.29 4.68 -11.29
C GLN A 530 -13.02 3.39 -12.06
N LEU A 531 -11.86 3.31 -12.70
CA LEU A 531 -11.38 2.12 -13.42
C LEU A 531 -10.91 1.04 -12.45
N THR A 532 -11.09 -0.23 -12.84
CA THR A 532 -10.50 -1.35 -12.11
C THR A 532 -8.99 -1.33 -12.27
N CYS A 533 -8.25 -1.30 -11.16
CA CYS A 533 -6.79 -1.39 -11.19
C CYS A 533 -6.35 -2.86 -11.29
N LEU A 534 -5.65 -3.21 -12.37
CA LEU A 534 -5.17 -4.56 -12.64
C LEU A 534 -3.81 -4.83 -12.00
N ARG A 535 -2.96 -3.81 -11.93
CA ARG A 535 -1.63 -3.88 -11.30
C ARG A 535 -1.24 -2.53 -10.74
N MET A 536 -0.71 -2.51 -9.53
CA MET A 536 -0.02 -1.36 -8.93
C MET A 536 1.19 -1.90 -8.20
N ASP A 537 2.39 -1.53 -8.64
CA ASP A 537 3.62 -2.19 -8.21
C ASP A 537 4.82 -1.24 -8.24
N HIS A 538 5.67 -1.31 -7.21
CA HIS A 538 6.92 -0.55 -7.12
C HIS A 538 8.02 -1.31 -7.88
N LEU A 539 8.49 -0.76 -8.99
CA LEU A 539 9.57 -1.35 -9.79
C LEU A 539 10.96 -1.00 -9.23
N SER A 540 11.05 0.09 -8.47
CA SER A 540 12.20 0.51 -7.65
C SER A 540 11.68 1.40 -6.50
N LYS A 541 12.57 1.87 -5.61
CA LYS A 541 12.19 2.77 -4.50
C LYS A 541 11.48 4.05 -4.97
N ASP A 542 11.82 4.53 -6.17
CA ASP A 542 11.34 5.78 -6.75
C ASP A 542 10.42 5.59 -7.97
N VAL A 543 10.17 4.35 -8.41
CA VAL A 543 9.38 4.07 -9.63
C VAL A 543 8.18 3.18 -9.32
N ILE A 544 6.99 3.66 -9.67
CA ILE A 544 5.73 2.91 -9.56
C ILE A 544 5.04 2.77 -10.93
N LEU A 545 4.49 1.59 -11.19
CA LEU A 545 3.72 1.24 -12.38
C LEU A 545 2.27 0.91 -12.00
N CYS A 546 1.32 1.56 -12.67
CA CYS A 546 -0.11 1.27 -12.54
C CYS A 546 -0.71 0.85 -13.90
N LEU A 547 -1.54 -0.20 -13.89
CA LEU A 547 -2.35 -0.66 -15.02
C LEU A 547 -3.84 -0.63 -14.65
N PHE A 548 -4.66 -0.06 -15.52
CA PHE A 548 -6.10 0.10 -15.34
C PHE A 548 -6.86 -0.53 -16.51
N ALA A 549 -7.95 -1.23 -16.21
CA ALA A 549 -8.84 -1.84 -17.19
C ALA A 549 -9.78 -0.78 -17.79
N GLY A 550 -9.48 -0.28 -18.98
CA GLY A 550 -10.29 0.71 -19.69
C GLY A 550 -9.48 1.88 -20.26
N GLU A 551 -10.18 2.88 -20.78
CA GLU A 551 -9.58 4.13 -21.23
C GLU A 551 -9.36 5.08 -20.05
N LEU A 552 -8.13 5.55 -19.88
CA LEU A 552 -7.73 6.42 -18.78
C LEU A 552 -7.80 7.89 -19.20
N LEU A 553 -8.77 8.63 -18.65
CA LEU A 553 -8.96 10.06 -18.91
C LEU A 553 -8.55 10.95 -17.75
N GLN A 554 -8.54 10.42 -16.52
CA GLN A 554 -8.02 11.11 -15.35
C GLN A 554 -7.25 10.15 -14.43
N VAL A 555 -6.21 10.67 -13.80
CA VAL A 555 -5.44 9.98 -12.75
C VAL A 555 -5.37 10.88 -11.53
N ASP A 556 -5.79 10.37 -10.38
CA ASP A 556 -5.61 11.03 -9.09
C ASP A 556 -4.45 10.36 -8.36
N ILE A 557 -3.53 11.19 -7.84
CA ILE A 557 -2.45 10.77 -6.96
C ILE A 557 -2.64 11.49 -5.63
N GLN A 558 -2.76 10.72 -4.56
CA GLN A 558 -2.99 11.24 -3.21
C GLN A 558 -2.22 10.43 -2.18
N LEU A 559 -2.01 10.99 -0.99
CA LEU A 559 -1.54 10.21 0.15
C LEU A 559 -2.65 9.22 0.56
N PRO A 560 -2.32 8.11 1.27
CA PRO A 560 -3.34 7.17 1.70
C PRO A 560 -4.45 7.87 2.50
N SER A 561 -5.68 7.39 2.37
CA SER A 561 -6.85 7.86 3.15
C SER A 561 -6.68 7.66 4.67
N GLU A 562 -5.80 6.74 5.08
CA GLU A 562 -5.31 6.59 6.45
C GLU A 562 -4.28 7.64 6.87
N GLY A 563 -3.76 8.37 5.89
CA GLY A 563 -2.89 9.53 6.01
C GLY A 563 -3.65 10.83 6.20
N VAL A 564 -4.91 10.74 6.64
CA VAL A 564 -5.50 11.81 7.46
C VAL A 564 -4.55 12.03 8.62
N HIS A 565 -3.74 13.07 8.49
CA HIS A 565 -2.78 13.47 9.50
C HIS A 565 -3.41 14.52 10.39
N PHE A 566 -2.86 14.67 11.58
CA PHE A 566 -3.31 15.68 12.53
C PHE A 566 -2.37 16.86 12.42
N GLY A 567 -2.91 18.06 12.40
CA GLY A 567 -2.11 19.24 12.16
C GLY A 567 -2.92 20.53 12.19
N LEU A 568 -2.23 21.58 11.79
CA LEU A 568 -2.73 22.94 11.71
C LEU A 568 -2.53 23.46 10.29
N ASP A 569 -3.36 24.42 9.91
CA ASP A 569 -3.13 25.23 8.74
C ASP A 569 -2.03 26.26 9.04
N PHE A 570 -1.20 26.59 8.05
CA PHE A 570 -0.19 27.62 8.21
C PHE A 570 -0.15 28.55 6.98
N ASP A 571 -0.54 29.81 7.19
CA ASP A 571 -0.31 30.92 6.27
C ASP A 571 0.21 32.11 7.08
N GLN A 572 1.54 32.19 7.23
CA GLN A 572 2.28 33.13 8.10
C GLN A 572 2.03 32.96 9.61
N THR A 573 0.82 32.53 10.00
CA THR A 573 0.39 32.19 11.34
C THR A 573 -0.35 30.86 11.31
N PHE A 574 -0.31 30.11 12.43
CA PHE A 574 -1.07 28.88 12.56
C PHE A 574 -2.56 29.16 12.74
N SER A 575 -3.39 28.44 12.00
CA SER A 575 -4.84 28.44 12.14
C SER A 575 -5.39 27.03 12.08
N LYS A 576 -6.69 26.88 12.28
CA LYS A 576 -7.40 25.63 12.04
C LYS A 576 -8.77 25.87 11.43
N GLU A 577 -9.00 25.33 10.24
CA GLU A 577 -10.33 25.21 9.66
C GLU A 577 -11.11 24.08 10.35
N LEU A 578 -12.31 24.40 10.83
CA LEU A 578 -13.17 23.47 11.56
C LEU A 578 -14.24 22.88 10.65
N ARG A 579 -14.68 21.68 11.02
CA ARG A 579 -15.70 20.89 10.34
C ARG A 579 -17.05 21.02 11.03
N ASP A 580 -18.11 20.97 10.24
CA ASP A 580 -19.49 20.85 10.75
C ASP A 580 -19.74 19.47 11.41
N PRO A 581 -20.92 19.24 12.02
CA PRO A 581 -21.26 17.94 12.59
C PRO A 581 -21.32 16.77 11.60
N ASN A 582 -21.40 17.04 10.29
CA ASN A 582 -21.38 16.02 9.23
C ASN A 582 -19.94 15.70 8.76
N GLY A 583 -18.94 16.43 9.25
CA GLY A 583 -17.52 16.27 8.90
C GLY A 583 -17.08 17.10 7.70
N ASP A 584 -17.94 17.95 7.15
CA ASP A 584 -17.64 18.81 6.01
C ASP A 584 -16.90 20.08 6.47
N LEU A 585 -15.88 20.50 5.72
CA LEU A 585 -15.17 21.74 6.00
C LEU A 585 -16.10 22.94 5.76
N GLU A 586 -16.26 23.80 6.76
CA GLU A 586 -16.96 25.07 6.60
C GLU A 586 -15.96 26.23 6.53
N THR A 587 -15.86 26.87 5.36
CA THR A 587 -14.95 28.01 5.11
C THR A 587 -15.15 29.21 6.04
N THR A 588 -16.22 29.24 6.84
CA THR A 588 -16.52 30.31 7.81
C THR A 588 -16.06 29.98 9.24
N LEU A 589 -15.74 28.72 9.54
CA LEU A 589 -15.36 28.28 10.89
C LEU A 589 -13.85 28.13 11.00
N ILE A 590 -13.14 29.26 11.07
CA ILE A 590 -11.68 29.28 11.21
C ILE A 590 -11.28 29.73 12.62
N LEU A 591 -10.38 28.98 13.26
CA LEU A 591 -9.71 29.35 14.49
C LEU A 591 -8.32 29.91 14.16
N ASN A 592 -8.14 31.23 14.27
CA ASN A 592 -6.91 31.93 13.85
C ASN A 592 -5.83 32.03 14.94
N ASN A 593 -6.15 31.66 16.18
CA ASN A 593 -5.24 31.83 17.31
C ASN A 593 -5.07 30.50 18.03
N ILE A 594 -4.10 29.71 17.58
CA ILE A 594 -3.85 28.39 18.17
C ILE A 594 -3.10 28.55 19.51
N PRO A 595 -3.59 27.97 20.62
CA PRO A 595 -2.97 28.11 21.93
C PRO A 595 -1.76 27.19 22.07
N PHE A 596 -0.57 27.77 22.07
CA PHE A 596 0.69 27.11 22.40
C PHE A 596 1.06 27.30 23.88
N ARG A 597 1.86 26.39 24.43
CA ARG A 597 2.53 26.54 25.72
C ARG A 597 3.81 27.38 25.55
N ASP A 598 4.47 27.66 26.68
CA ASP A 598 5.73 28.41 26.70
C ASP A 598 6.87 27.72 25.95
N HIS A 599 6.83 26.38 25.83
CA HIS A 599 7.83 25.61 25.10
C HIS A 599 7.46 25.48 23.63
N ASP A 600 8.47 25.66 22.76
CA ASP A 600 8.29 25.82 21.33
C ASP A 600 7.53 24.63 20.68
N GLY A 601 6.53 24.96 19.87
CA GLY A 601 5.69 24.01 19.14
C GLY A 601 4.74 23.16 19.99
N VAL A 602 4.69 23.30 21.31
CA VAL A 602 3.80 22.48 22.17
C VAL A 602 2.42 23.11 22.25
N LEU A 603 1.40 22.39 21.80
CA LEU A 603 0.00 22.81 21.89
C LEU A 603 -0.54 22.63 23.31
N ASN A 604 -1.37 23.59 23.73
CA ASN A 604 -2.22 23.44 24.89
C ASN A 604 -3.56 22.83 24.44
N ILE A 605 -3.68 21.50 24.55
CA ILE A 605 -4.77 20.74 23.96
C ILE A 605 -6.09 21.01 24.68
N ASP A 606 -6.07 21.26 25.99
CA ASP A 606 -7.27 21.60 26.74
C ASP A 606 -7.80 22.99 26.37
N LEU A 607 -6.93 24.00 26.24
CA LEU A 607 -7.34 25.32 25.76
C LEU A 607 -7.83 25.26 24.32
N LEU A 608 -7.12 24.55 23.44
CA LEU A 608 -7.51 24.37 22.04
C LEU A 608 -8.89 23.72 21.93
N ALA A 609 -9.14 22.65 22.69
CA ALA A 609 -10.44 21.99 22.72
C ALA A 609 -11.57 22.93 23.21
N ASN A 610 -11.30 23.75 24.22
CA ASN A 610 -12.27 24.73 24.71
C ASN A 610 -12.58 25.81 23.65
N GLU A 611 -11.57 26.31 22.95
CA GLU A 611 -11.75 27.29 21.86
C GLU A 611 -12.52 26.70 20.68
N ILE A 612 -12.23 25.44 20.30
CA ILE A 612 -12.99 24.70 19.29
C ILE A 612 -14.45 24.55 19.73
N ALA A 613 -14.71 24.11 20.96
CA ALA A 613 -16.07 23.95 21.48
C ALA A 613 -16.85 25.27 21.46
N GLN A 614 -16.22 26.38 21.87
CA GLN A 614 -16.82 27.71 21.81
C GLN A 614 -17.12 28.15 20.37
N LYS A 615 -16.19 27.91 19.43
CA LYS A 615 -16.35 28.28 18.02
C LYS A 615 -17.48 27.50 17.34
N LEU A 616 -17.64 26.22 17.70
CA LEU A 616 -18.69 25.33 17.22
C LEU A 616 -20.03 25.51 17.99
N ASN A 617 -20.05 26.34 19.03
CA ASN A 617 -21.21 26.54 19.91
C ASN A 617 -21.74 25.23 20.54
N VAL A 618 -20.82 24.34 20.94
CA VAL A 618 -21.09 23.10 21.66
C VAL A 618 -20.52 23.15 23.08
N THR A 619 -21.02 22.31 23.99
CA THR A 619 -20.45 22.25 25.34
C THR A 619 -19.13 21.47 25.35
N ALA A 620 -18.25 21.75 26.32
CA ALA A 620 -16.97 21.06 26.44
C ALA A 620 -17.11 19.53 26.61
N ASP A 621 -18.22 19.08 27.22
CA ASP A 621 -18.55 17.67 27.39
C ASP A 621 -19.01 17.00 26.09
N GLN A 622 -19.55 17.79 25.15
CA GLN A 622 -19.95 17.28 23.84
C GLN A 622 -18.73 17.00 22.96
N LEU A 623 -17.67 17.80 23.10
CA LEU A 623 -16.40 17.64 22.36
C LEU A 623 -15.58 16.47 22.91
N THR A 624 -15.97 15.25 22.53
CA THR A 624 -15.27 14.00 22.85
C THR A 624 -13.91 13.91 22.14
N SER A 625 -13.10 12.90 22.47
CA SER A 625 -11.82 12.66 21.76
C SER A 625 -12.03 12.38 20.27
N ALA A 626 -13.10 11.68 19.91
CA ALA A 626 -13.46 11.44 18.51
C ALA A 626 -13.77 12.75 17.76
N GLN A 627 -14.57 13.64 18.36
CA GLN A 627 -14.88 14.92 17.75
C GLN A 627 -13.65 15.82 17.69
N PHE A 628 -12.83 15.86 18.74
CA PHE A 628 -11.56 16.59 18.73
C PHE A 628 -10.63 16.08 17.61
N ALA A 629 -10.48 14.75 17.49
CA ALA A 629 -9.70 14.13 16.43
C ALA A 629 -10.22 14.53 15.04
N MET A 630 -11.54 14.44 14.82
CA MET A 630 -12.18 14.87 13.57
C MET A 630 -11.88 16.33 13.21
N GLN A 631 -11.89 17.23 14.20
CA GLN A 631 -11.55 18.63 13.99
C GLN A 631 -10.06 18.82 13.67
N MET A 632 -9.18 18.02 14.25
CA MET A 632 -7.72 18.12 14.06
C MET A 632 -7.21 17.47 12.76
N VAL A 633 -8.07 16.74 12.04
CA VAL A 633 -7.78 16.16 10.71
C VAL A 633 -7.37 17.23 9.72
N GLU A 634 -6.24 17.02 9.07
CA GLU A 634 -5.81 17.71 7.86
C GLU A 634 -6.19 16.91 6.63
N GLY A 635 -6.64 17.63 5.59
CA GLY A 635 -6.93 17.05 4.30
C GLY A 635 -5.67 16.44 3.68
N VAL A 636 -5.83 15.32 2.99
CA VAL A 636 -4.75 14.79 2.17
C VAL A 636 -4.71 15.55 0.85
N ASP A 637 -3.54 16.06 0.49
CA ASP A 637 -3.32 16.61 -0.84
C ASP A 637 -3.64 15.56 -1.91
N LYS A 638 -4.52 15.94 -2.84
CA LYS A 638 -4.86 15.16 -4.03
C LYS A 638 -4.49 15.97 -5.27
N ILE A 639 -3.67 15.38 -6.13
CA ILE A 639 -3.31 15.96 -7.42
C ILE A 639 -3.97 15.14 -8.52
N SER A 640 -4.79 15.80 -9.33
CA SER A 640 -5.46 15.20 -10.48
C SER A 640 -4.75 15.57 -11.79
N PHE A 641 -4.43 14.55 -12.59
CA PHE A 641 -3.94 14.70 -13.97
C PHE A 641 -5.09 14.39 -14.92
N LEU A 642 -5.50 15.38 -15.71
CA LEU A 642 -6.59 15.26 -16.66
C LEU A 642 -6.02 15.18 -18.09
N LYS A 643 -6.52 14.23 -18.89
CA LYS A 643 -6.23 14.17 -20.32
C LYS A 643 -6.93 15.32 -21.02
N THR A 644 -6.18 16.25 -21.61
CA THR A 644 -6.74 17.32 -22.44
C THR A 644 -7.38 16.73 -23.69
N GLN A 645 -8.61 17.14 -24.00
CA GLN A 645 -9.21 16.92 -25.31
C GLN A 645 -8.55 17.92 -26.27
N GLU A 646 -7.52 17.50 -26.99
CA GLU A 646 -7.04 18.18 -28.20
C GLU A 646 -7.56 17.47 -29.45
#